data_AF-A0A8D8SQD1-F1
#
_entry.id   AF-A0A8D8SQD1-F1
#
_cell.length_a   1.000
_cell.length_b   1.000
_cell.length_c   1.000
_cell.angle_alpha   90.00
_cell.angle_beta   90.00
_cell.angle_gamma   90.00
#
_symmetry.space_group_name_H-M   'P 1'
#
loop_
_entity.id
_entity.type
_entity.pdbx_description
1 polymer ?
#
loop_
_entity_poly.entity_id
_entity_poly.type
_entity_poly.pdbx_seq_one_letter_code
_entity_poly.pdbx_strand_id
1 'polypeptide(L)'
;MSKRAVENEDASSSGQPPIKKVQFEPVRIGPISTLEEMDMKVLKFQNKKLAQRIEQKNCVENELRSRIEQLEKRQTQDDAVLNVVNRYWNQLNEDIRIMLQRFDAETADESESKNENEATTSFLMQLSTWDKEELDEKLASRVQVSKRAVAKIIQAFDRLVQRNEKISMILKGELSNGDQIPSLDEAVREANIEIQAENRNLTEQNTKLHAQYHSISLKISELQDAVNGKETEAAELRNQIDDLQYELSKVQSRNDKMENHLGEAIEKVKLCQQMHTSDGKEKDTLVIKPEETMSNVSQKKLDDLQKDLEEAKELANNRLQELDKLHLQHREALKEVEKLKMDIRQLPESVIVETTEYKCLQSAYSVLYNENQLAKTQAQEFQSHLSASKNNQQRQIEMMETEELMVQKKLRGELMQLEDALSQIRKEYEMLRIEFETNLAANEQTGPINREMRHLITSLQNHNKQIKGEVNRYKRKYKETSLEIQKLKKEIEELRSMKHHHSHHGHHHHHTASSHHPTVNLISNERTSGNTESKIINIKDEPIIVINVKEEDTNVKEEIMGVNSAPVVKKEDETESKDNVTAGSVSATSQDSEIKEQRTQSDGVFKKEHSGGKQTPMTGTQVKKETMTPHHKMPSKMMESEVVRDLKSQLKKALNDMKELKLLLDMYKSLNKFIIVIDVHNKIISLKRFVWIGGCMGKGYIY
;
A
#
# COMPACT_ATOMS: atom_id res chain seq x y z
N MET A 1 -54.45 -11.57 -21.80
CA MET A 1 -53.75 -12.54 -20.92
C MET A 1 -52.45 -12.96 -21.59
N SER A 2 -51.33 -12.99 -20.87
CA SER A 2 -50.22 -13.94 -21.08
C SER A 2 -49.34 -13.97 -19.82
N LYS A 3 -48.44 -14.95 -19.69
CA LYS A 3 -47.70 -15.28 -18.44
C LYS A 3 -46.23 -14.84 -18.45
N ARG A 4 -45.64 -14.80 -17.25
CA ARG A 4 -44.18 -14.70 -16.99
C ARG A 4 -43.42 -15.97 -17.39
N ALA A 5 -42.19 -15.77 -17.87
CA ALA A 5 -40.95 -16.50 -17.57
C ALA A 5 -39.80 -15.48 -17.87
N VAL A 6 -38.70 -15.28 -17.13
CA VAL A 6 -37.82 -16.19 -16.35
C VAL A 6 -37.14 -17.16 -17.33
N GLU A 7 -35.83 -17.13 -17.58
CA GLU A 7 -34.71 -17.11 -16.61
C GLU A 7 -33.34 -16.76 -17.26
N ASN A 8 -32.33 -16.56 -16.40
CA ASN A 8 -30.86 -16.65 -16.62
C ASN A 8 -30.09 -15.56 -17.42
N GLU A 9 -28.92 -15.22 -16.88
CA GLU A 9 -27.91 -14.29 -17.42
C GLU A 9 -26.71 -15.08 -18.02
N ASP A 10 -25.50 -14.51 -17.95
CA ASP A 10 -24.20 -15.15 -18.21
C ASP A 10 -23.84 -15.56 -19.67
N ALA A 11 -23.91 -14.58 -20.57
CA ALA A 11 -23.14 -14.60 -21.82
C ALA A 11 -21.72 -14.00 -21.63
N SER A 12 -20.90 -14.63 -20.78
CA SER A 12 -19.51 -14.18 -20.54
C SER A 12 -18.66 -14.20 -21.82
N SER A 13 -17.79 -13.20 -22.00
CA SER A 13 -17.15 -12.85 -23.29
C SER A 13 -15.97 -13.77 -23.67
N SER A 14 -16.24 -15.06 -23.80
CA SER A 14 -15.34 -16.11 -24.27
C SER A 14 -15.07 -16.00 -25.79
N GLY A 15 -14.34 -14.95 -26.17
CA GLY A 15 -13.92 -14.65 -27.56
C GLY A 15 -12.95 -15.67 -28.14
N GLN A 16 -13.42 -16.88 -28.45
CA GLN A 16 -12.66 -17.95 -29.08
C GLN A 16 -12.39 -17.60 -30.56
N PRO A 17 -11.12 -17.61 -31.02
CA PRO A 17 -10.80 -17.21 -32.39
C PRO A 17 -11.33 -18.25 -33.41
N PRO A 18 -11.76 -17.81 -34.61
CA PRO A 18 -12.36 -18.70 -35.60
C PRO A 18 -11.34 -19.73 -36.11
N ILE A 19 -11.69 -21.02 -36.00
CA ILE A 19 -10.84 -22.14 -36.41
C ILE A 19 -10.61 -22.08 -37.93
N LYS A 20 -9.42 -21.61 -38.33
CA LYS A 20 -8.95 -21.67 -39.73
C LYS A 20 -8.87 -23.12 -40.17
N LYS A 21 -9.74 -23.53 -41.11
CA LYS A 21 -9.68 -24.87 -41.71
C LYS A 21 -8.41 -24.98 -42.55
N VAL A 22 -7.39 -25.66 -42.00
CA VAL A 22 -6.13 -25.95 -42.70
C VAL A 22 -6.42 -26.91 -43.85
N GLN A 23 -6.20 -26.46 -45.08
CA GLN A 23 -6.40 -27.24 -46.29
C GLN A 23 -5.05 -27.76 -46.80
N PHE A 24 -4.83 -29.07 -46.66
CA PHE A 24 -3.58 -29.72 -47.05
C PHE A 24 -3.50 -29.97 -48.55
N GLU A 25 -2.31 -29.77 -49.12
CA GLU A 25 -2.04 -29.98 -50.55
C GLU A 25 -2.09 -31.48 -50.94
N PRO A 26 -2.74 -31.87 -52.06
CA PRO A 26 -2.83 -33.27 -52.47
C PRO A 26 -1.49 -33.91 -52.83
N VAL A 27 -1.05 -34.88 -52.03
CA VAL A 27 0.17 -35.66 -52.30
C VAL A 27 -0.07 -36.63 -53.46
N ARG A 28 0.57 -36.39 -54.61
CA ARG A 28 0.56 -37.33 -55.73
C ARG A 28 1.44 -38.54 -55.42
N ILE A 29 0.87 -39.74 -55.50
CA ILE A 29 1.62 -41.00 -55.44
C ILE A 29 2.04 -41.36 -56.87
N GLY A 30 3.34 -41.53 -57.11
CA GLY A 30 3.89 -41.93 -58.41
C GLY A 30 3.55 -43.38 -58.78
N PRO A 31 3.79 -43.80 -60.04
CA PRO A 31 3.45 -45.14 -60.54
C PRO A 31 4.03 -46.25 -59.65
N ILE A 32 3.31 -47.38 -59.57
CA ILE A 32 3.53 -48.44 -58.59
C ILE A 32 3.75 -49.76 -59.33
N SER A 33 4.91 -50.39 -59.11
CA SER A 33 5.33 -51.60 -59.84
C SER A 33 5.07 -52.90 -59.08
N THR A 34 5.01 -52.85 -57.74
CA THR A 34 4.82 -54.01 -56.85
C THR A 34 3.90 -53.68 -55.69
N LEU A 35 3.39 -54.71 -54.98
CA LEU A 35 2.60 -54.53 -53.76
C LEU A 35 3.45 -53.91 -52.63
N GLU A 36 4.71 -54.33 -52.48
CA GLU A 36 5.64 -53.78 -51.49
C GLU A 36 5.94 -52.29 -51.76
N GLU A 37 6.08 -51.88 -53.03
CA GLU A 37 6.12 -50.46 -53.37
C GLU A 37 4.84 -49.71 -52.96
N MET A 38 3.67 -50.34 -53.10
CA MET A 38 2.38 -49.77 -52.74
C MET A 38 2.32 -49.49 -51.24
N ASP A 39 2.59 -50.51 -50.42
CA ASP A 39 2.56 -50.40 -48.96
C ASP A 39 3.61 -49.41 -48.44
N MET A 40 4.82 -49.43 -49.01
CA MET A 40 5.88 -48.46 -48.73
C MET A 40 5.47 -47.02 -49.08
N LYS A 41 4.73 -46.81 -50.17
CA LYS A 41 4.18 -45.49 -50.57
C LYS A 41 3.01 -45.08 -49.67
N VAL A 42 2.14 -46.01 -49.28
CA VAL A 42 1.02 -45.77 -48.35
C VAL A 42 1.53 -45.40 -46.95
N LEU A 43 2.50 -46.13 -46.40
CA LEU A 43 3.13 -45.80 -45.11
C LEU A 43 3.83 -44.44 -45.13
N LYS A 44 4.55 -44.10 -46.20
CA LYS A 44 5.15 -42.77 -46.39
C LYS A 44 4.09 -41.66 -46.45
N PHE A 45 2.96 -41.89 -47.12
CA PHE A 45 1.84 -40.94 -47.14
C PHE A 45 1.16 -40.79 -45.76
N GLN A 46 0.91 -41.91 -45.05
CA GLN A 46 0.35 -41.91 -43.70
C GLN A 46 1.25 -41.16 -42.72
N ASN A 47 2.56 -41.43 -42.72
CA ASN A 47 3.53 -40.72 -41.90
C ASN A 47 3.62 -39.23 -42.24
N LYS A 48 3.61 -38.83 -43.53
CA LYS A 48 3.54 -37.41 -43.91
C LYS A 48 2.27 -36.74 -43.38
N LYS A 49 1.12 -37.43 -43.45
CA LYS A 49 -0.16 -36.94 -42.92
C LYS A 49 -0.23 -36.94 -41.38
N LEU A 50 0.55 -37.77 -40.70
CA LEU A 50 0.72 -37.71 -39.24
C LEU A 50 1.61 -36.53 -38.85
N ALA A 51 2.77 -36.35 -39.49
CA ALA A 51 3.66 -35.22 -39.30
C ALA A 51 2.92 -33.88 -39.48
N GLN A 52 2.13 -33.73 -40.55
CA GLN A 52 1.30 -32.54 -40.79
C GLN A 52 0.28 -32.25 -39.68
N ARG A 53 -0.31 -33.29 -39.04
CA ARG A 53 -1.20 -33.09 -37.88
C ARG A 53 -0.44 -32.71 -36.62
N ILE A 54 0.75 -33.26 -36.41
CA ILE A 54 1.63 -32.92 -35.28
C ILE A 54 2.12 -31.48 -35.42
N GLU A 55 2.57 -31.09 -36.60
CA GLU A 55 2.96 -29.71 -36.93
C GLU A 55 1.81 -28.71 -36.70
N GLN A 56 0.59 -29.05 -37.15
CA GLN A 56 -0.60 -28.25 -36.86
C GLN A 56 -0.91 -28.16 -35.35
N LYS A 57 -0.78 -29.28 -34.61
CA LYS A 57 -0.98 -29.30 -33.15
C LYS A 57 0.05 -28.44 -32.43
N ASN A 58 1.33 -28.55 -32.79
CA ASN A 58 2.42 -27.76 -32.23
C ASN A 58 2.24 -26.26 -32.54
N CYS A 59 1.71 -25.91 -33.72
CA CYS A 59 1.39 -24.53 -34.08
C CYS A 59 0.29 -23.95 -33.17
N VAL A 60 -0.82 -24.68 -32.98
CA VAL A 60 -1.90 -24.28 -32.05
C VAL A 60 -1.42 -24.26 -30.60
N GLU A 61 -0.56 -25.19 -30.19
CA GLU A 61 0.04 -25.20 -28.86
C GLU A 61 0.92 -23.96 -28.63
N ASN A 62 1.73 -23.56 -29.61
CA ASN A 62 2.55 -22.36 -29.54
C ASN A 62 1.70 -21.07 -29.52
N GLU A 63 0.61 -21.02 -30.30
CA GLU A 63 -0.38 -19.92 -30.23
C GLU A 63 -1.01 -19.82 -28.83
N LEU A 64 -1.40 -20.95 -28.24
CA LEU A 64 -1.96 -21.00 -26.88
C LEU A 64 -0.93 -20.63 -25.81
N ARG A 65 0.32 -21.11 -25.91
CA ARG A 65 1.42 -20.75 -25.00
C ARG A 65 1.72 -19.26 -25.04
N SER A 66 1.79 -18.66 -26.24
CA SER A 66 1.98 -17.20 -26.38
C SER A 66 0.79 -16.41 -25.85
N ARG A 67 -0.44 -16.95 -25.97
CA ARG A 67 -1.64 -16.34 -25.37
C ARG A 67 -1.64 -16.42 -23.84
N ILE A 68 -1.17 -17.52 -23.25
CA ILE A 68 -0.98 -17.65 -21.80
C ILE A 68 0.04 -16.61 -21.31
N GLU A 69 1.23 -16.55 -21.93
CA GLU A 69 2.27 -15.56 -21.60
C GLU A 69 1.75 -14.11 -21.70
N GLN A 70 0.88 -13.81 -22.67
CA GLN A 70 0.24 -12.50 -22.80
C GLN A 70 -0.76 -12.21 -21.67
N LEU A 71 -1.51 -13.22 -21.21
CA LEU A 71 -2.48 -13.10 -20.13
C LEU A 71 -1.76 -12.97 -18.77
N GLU A 72 -0.71 -13.75 -18.52
CA GLU A 72 0.14 -13.65 -17.33
C GLU A 72 0.77 -12.25 -17.21
N LYS A 73 1.36 -11.73 -18.29
CA LYS A 73 1.91 -10.36 -18.31
C LYS A 73 0.84 -9.32 -18.04
N ARG A 74 -0.36 -9.48 -18.60
CA ARG A 74 -1.49 -8.59 -18.30
C ARG A 74 -1.89 -8.69 -16.82
N GLN A 75 -1.99 -9.89 -16.26
CA GLN A 75 -2.33 -10.09 -14.85
C GLN A 75 -1.36 -9.33 -13.95
N THR A 76 -0.04 -9.45 -14.15
CA THR A 76 0.94 -8.69 -13.35
C THR A 76 0.81 -7.17 -13.47
N GLN A 77 0.26 -6.65 -14.57
CA GLN A 77 -0.05 -5.23 -14.74
C GLN A 77 -1.35 -4.84 -14.02
N ASP A 78 -2.41 -5.64 -14.17
CA ASP A 78 -3.70 -5.41 -13.53
C ASP A 78 -3.57 -5.53 -11.99
N ASP A 79 -2.74 -6.46 -11.48
CA ASP A 79 -2.36 -6.60 -10.06
C ASP A 79 -1.62 -5.35 -9.53
N ALA A 80 -0.70 -4.79 -10.31
CA ALA A 80 0.03 -3.57 -9.94
C ALA A 80 -0.91 -2.36 -9.84
N VAL A 81 -1.88 -2.25 -10.76
CA VAL A 81 -2.94 -1.23 -10.69
C VAL A 81 -3.84 -1.43 -9.46
N LEU A 82 -4.24 -2.68 -9.17
CA LEU A 82 -5.09 -3.01 -8.02
C LEU A 82 -4.43 -2.66 -6.68
N ASN A 83 -3.11 -2.89 -6.54
CA ASN A 83 -2.33 -2.45 -5.39
C ASN A 83 -2.35 -0.91 -5.20
N VAL A 84 -2.19 -0.16 -6.29
CA VAL A 84 -2.24 1.32 -6.27
C VAL A 84 -3.64 1.81 -5.88
N VAL A 85 -4.70 1.24 -6.46
CA VAL A 85 -6.10 1.55 -6.11
C VAL A 85 -6.37 1.25 -4.63
N ASN A 86 -5.93 0.10 -4.12
CA ASN A 86 -6.12 -0.26 -2.72
C ASN A 86 -5.43 0.72 -1.76
N ARG A 87 -4.22 1.20 -2.10
CA ARG A 87 -3.52 2.22 -1.29
C ARG A 87 -4.31 3.53 -1.24
N TYR A 88 -4.80 4.02 -2.38
CA TYR A 88 -5.61 5.24 -2.42
C TYR A 88 -6.97 5.08 -1.72
N TRP A 89 -7.58 3.89 -1.76
CA TRP A 89 -8.83 3.61 -1.03
C TRP A 89 -8.62 3.64 0.49
N ASN A 90 -7.51 3.08 0.97
CA ASN A 90 -7.18 3.13 2.40
C ASN A 90 -6.81 4.55 2.85
N GLN A 91 -6.07 5.31 2.05
CA GLN A 91 -5.82 6.73 2.33
C GLN A 91 -7.12 7.52 2.43
N LEU A 92 -8.06 7.33 1.49
CA LEU A 92 -9.36 7.99 1.51
C LEU A 92 -10.14 7.67 2.80
N ASN A 93 -10.17 6.41 3.23
CA ASN A 93 -10.81 6.02 4.48
C ASN A 93 -10.14 6.65 5.72
N GLU A 94 -8.80 6.75 5.73
CA GLU A 94 -8.04 7.40 6.80
C GLU A 94 -8.31 8.92 6.86
N ASP A 95 -8.25 9.60 5.72
CA ASP A 95 -8.53 11.04 5.60
C ASP A 95 -9.97 11.35 6.05
N ILE A 96 -10.92 10.47 5.71
CA ILE A 96 -12.32 10.54 6.16
C ILE A 96 -12.42 10.39 7.69
N ARG A 97 -11.75 9.39 8.27
CA ARG A 97 -11.75 9.17 9.73
C ARG A 97 -11.16 10.37 10.47
N ILE A 98 -10.04 10.91 9.99
CA ILE A 98 -9.38 12.09 10.56
C ILE A 98 -10.27 13.34 10.43
N MET A 99 -11.02 13.50 9.33
CA MET A 99 -11.99 14.59 9.19
C MET A 99 -13.16 14.45 10.18
N LEU A 100 -13.74 13.25 10.34
CA LEU A 100 -14.80 13.02 11.34
C LEU A 100 -14.31 13.30 12.76
N GLN A 101 -13.12 12.80 13.14
CA GLN A 101 -12.53 13.05 14.45
C GLN A 101 -12.26 14.54 14.74
N ARG A 102 -12.10 15.38 13.69
CA ARG A 102 -11.84 16.83 13.82
C ARG A 102 -13.10 17.70 13.75
N PHE A 103 -14.15 17.25 13.07
CA PHE A 103 -15.34 18.08 12.76
C PHE A 103 -16.66 17.54 13.33
N ASP A 104 -16.72 16.28 13.75
CA ASP A 104 -17.91 15.64 14.37
C ASP A 104 -17.66 15.21 15.83
N ALA A 105 -16.60 15.74 16.45
CA ALA A 105 -16.15 15.37 17.81
C ALA A 105 -17.19 15.66 18.92
N GLU A 106 -18.19 16.50 18.66
CA GLU A 106 -19.31 16.78 19.56
C GLU A 106 -20.37 15.65 19.56
N THR A 107 -20.32 14.73 18.59
CA THR A 107 -21.29 13.61 18.41
C THR A 107 -20.67 12.26 18.04
N ALA A 108 -19.34 12.11 18.18
CA ALA A 108 -18.63 10.89 17.81
C ALA A 108 -18.83 9.76 18.84
N ASP A 109 -19.56 8.71 18.46
CA ASP A 109 -19.77 7.53 19.31
C ASP A 109 -18.51 6.63 19.34
N GLU A 110 -17.86 6.55 20.51
CA GLU A 110 -16.65 5.76 20.81
C GLU A 110 -16.76 4.26 20.47
N SER A 111 -17.98 3.75 20.30
CA SER A 111 -18.24 2.35 19.95
C SER A 111 -17.96 2.03 18.46
N GLU A 112 -18.25 2.94 17.53
CA GLU A 112 -18.18 2.64 16.09
C GLU A 112 -16.74 2.69 15.53
N SER A 113 -15.86 3.53 16.10
CA SER A 113 -14.50 3.78 15.56
C SER A 113 -13.63 2.53 15.47
N LYS A 114 -13.90 1.52 16.30
CA LYS A 114 -13.14 0.27 16.40
C LYS A 114 -13.40 -0.68 15.22
N ASN A 115 -14.61 -0.64 14.64
CA ASN A 115 -15.06 -1.59 13.63
C ASN A 115 -14.51 -1.33 12.21
N GLU A 116 -14.01 -0.12 11.93
CA GLU A 116 -13.52 0.26 10.60
C GLU A 116 -12.03 -0.08 10.36
N ASN A 117 -11.26 -0.27 11.44
CA ASN A 117 -9.80 -0.42 11.40
C ASN A 117 -9.36 -1.82 10.93
N GLU A 118 -10.09 -2.86 11.32
CA GLU A 118 -9.79 -4.26 10.97
C GLU A 118 -10.14 -4.56 9.50
N ALA A 119 -11.25 -4.01 8.99
CA ALA A 119 -11.73 -4.22 7.62
C ALA A 119 -10.83 -3.59 6.52
N THR A 120 -10.01 -2.60 6.87
CA THR A 120 -9.20 -1.84 5.89
C THR A 120 -7.78 -2.38 5.71
N THR A 121 -7.23 -3.06 6.72
CA THR A 121 -5.80 -3.42 6.77
C THR A 121 -5.47 -4.75 6.09
N SER A 122 -6.41 -5.71 6.00
CA SER A 122 -6.15 -7.07 5.47
C SER A 122 -6.72 -7.35 4.07
N PHE A 123 -7.37 -6.37 3.43
CA PHE A 123 -8.19 -6.60 2.22
C PHE A 123 -7.47 -7.30 1.05
N LEU A 124 -6.22 -6.96 0.76
CA LEU A 124 -5.46 -7.59 -0.35
C LEU A 124 -5.15 -9.07 -0.09
N MET A 125 -4.92 -9.44 1.17
CA MET A 125 -4.66 -10.83 1.55
C MET A 125 -5.94 -11.66 1.45
N GLN A 126 -7.06 -11.10 1.92
CA GLN A 126 -8.39 -11.73 1.81
C GLN A 126 -8.87 -11.84 0.36
N LEU A 127 -8.57 -10.85 -0.51
CA LEU A 127 -8.93 -10.89 -1.94
C LEU A 127 -8.37 -12.14 -2.66
N SER A 128 -7.21 -12.65 -2.23
CA SER A 128 -6.61 -13.87 -2.78
C SER A 128 -7.31 -15.16 -2.36
N THR A 129 -8.29 -15.08 -1.44
CA THR A 129 -9.04 -16.20 -0.87
C THR A 129 -10.53 -16.17 -1.19
N TRP A 130 -11.00 -15.23 -2.02
CA TRP A 130 -12.41 -15.08 -2.38
C TRP A 130 -12.67 -15.63 -3.79
N ASP A 131 -13.64 -16.55 -3.89
CA ASP A 131 -14.14 -17.01 -5.17
C ASP A 131 -14.97 -15.93 -5.90
N LYS A 132 -15.11 -16.07 -7.22
CA LYS A 132 -15.75 -15.07 -8.10
C LYS A 132 -17.16 -14.65 -7.66
N GLU A 133 -17.91 -15.56 -7.04
CA GLU A 133 -19.29 -15.30 -6.58
C GLU A 133 -19.33 -14.48 -5.28
N GLU A 134 -18.31 -14.61 -4.42
CA GLU A 134 -18.21 -13.80 -3.18
C GLU A 134 -17.57 -12.43 -3.42
N LEU A 135 -16.65 -12.34 -4.39
CA LEU A 135 -15.83 -11.16 -4.66
C LEU A 135 -16.65 -9.86 -4.81
N ASP A 136 -17.73 -9.91 -5.58
CA ASP A 136 -18.61 -8.75 -5.81
C ASP A 136 -19.36 -8.33 -4.53
N GLU A 137 -19.78 -9.27 -3.69
CA GLU A 137 -20.39 -8.97 -2.38
C GLU A 137 -19.38 -8.28 -1.45
N LYS A 138 -18.15 -8.81 -1.34
CA LYS A 138 -17.13 -8.23 -0.45
C LYS A 138 -16.68 -6.86 -0.92
N LEU A 139 -16.56 -6.63 -2.24
CA LEU A 139 -16.32 -5.29 -2.79
C LEU A 139 -17.49 -4.34 -2.49
N ALA A 140 -18.74 -4.77 -2.73
CA ALA A 140 -19.92 -3.96 -2.44
C ALA A 140 -20.00 -3.57 -0.95
N SER A 141 -19.66 -4.49 -0.04
CA SER A 141 -19.57 -4.24 1.41
C SER A 141 -18.54 -3.15 1.74
N ARG A 142 -17.31 -3.27 1.23
CA ARG A 142 -16.26 -2.24 1.43
C ARG A 142 -16.68 -0.87 0.88
N VAL A 143 -17.32 -0.84 -0.29
CA VAL A 143 -17.85 0.40 -0.88
C VAL A 143 -18.94 1.01 -0.01
N GLN A 144 -19.83 0.21 0.60
CA GLN A 144 -20.88 0.70 1.50
C GLN A 144 -20.31 1.30 2.80
N VAL A 145 -19.23 0.75 3.36
CA VAL A 145 -18.55 1.33 4.53
C VAL A 145 -18.03 2.73 4.20
N SER A 146 -17.22 2.88 3.14
CA SER A 146 -16.72 4.19 2.71
C SER A 146 -17.84 5.17 2.37
N LYS A 147 -18.91 4.70 1.71
CA LYS A 147 -20.08 5.52 1.37
C LYS A 147 -20.83 6.02 2.62
N ARG A 148 -20.95 5.19 3.67
CA ARG A 148 -21.54 5.59 4.96
C ARG A 148 -20.68 6.65 5.66
N ALA A 149 -19.36 6.48 5.66
CA ALA A 149 -18.44 7.43 6.27
C ALA A 149 -18.43 8.79 5.53
N VAL A 150 -18.49 8.81 4.20
CA VAL A 150 -18.72 10.04 3.41
C VAL A 150 -20.05 10.71 3.79
N ALA A 151 -21.13 9.94 3.95
CA ALA A 151 -22.44 10.50 4.35
C ALA A 151 -22.41 11.14 5.75
N LYS A 152 -21.65 10.58 6.71
CA LYS A 152 -21.40 11.21 8.01
C LYS A 152 -20.67 12.54 7.87
N ILE A 153 -19.62 12.62 7.04
CA ILE A 153 -18.88 13.87 6.80
C ILE A 153 -19.78 14.96 6.26
N ILE A 154 -20.67 14.64 5.32
CA ILE A 154 -21.62 15.64 4.77
C ILE A 154 -22.52 16.18 5.89
N GLN A 155 -23.06 15.31 6.75
CA GLN A 155 -23.88 15.75 7.90
C GLN A 155 -23.08 16.60 8.90
N ALA A 156 -21.83 16.26 9.18
CA ALA A 156 -20.96 17.05 10.06
C ALA A 156 -20.67 18.44 9.45
N PHE A 157 -20.43 18.53 8.15
CA PHE A 157 -20.28 19.81 7.44
C PHE A 157 -21.58 20.62 7.44
N ASP A 158 -22.74 20.01 7.19
CA ASP A 158 -24.03 20.71 7.22
C ASP A 158 -24.31 21.31 8.61
N ARG A 159 -24.07 20.56 9.69
CA ARG A 159 -24.16 21.05 11.08
C ARG A 159 -23.19 22.21 11.33
N LEU A 160 -21.94 22.09 10.90
CA LEU A 160 -20.89 23.09 11.07
C LEU A 160 -21.21 24.38 10.30
N VAL A 161 -21.77 24.27 9.08
CA VAL A 161 -22.28 25.40 8.30
C VAL A 161 -23.43 26.08 9.02
N GLN A 162 -24.47 25.35 9.42
CA GLN A 162 -25.63 25.91 10.15
C GLN A 162 -25.20 26.60 11.45
N ARG A 163 -24.25 26.03 12.21
CA ARG A 163 -23.69 26.65 13.42
C ARG A 163 -22.96 27.95 13.10
N ASN A 164 -22.14 27.95 12.05
CA ASN A 164 -21.41 29.15 11.61
C ASN A 164 -22.34 30.24 11.04
N GLU A 165 -23.44 29.87 10.38
CA GLU A 165 -24.48 30.79 9.92
C GLU A 165 -25.23 31.41 11.10
N LYS A 166 -25.66 30.61 12.08
CA LYS A 166 -26.30 31.10 13.33
C LYS A 166 -25.37 32.07 14.08
N ILE A 167 -24.08 31.73 14.22
CA ILE A 167 -23.06 32.62 14.80
C ILE A 167 -22.89 33.89 13.95
N SER A 168 -22.89 33.79 12.62
CA SER A 168 -22.76 34.95 11.74
C SER A 168 -23.99 35.87 11.76
N MET A 169 -25.21 35.34 11.93
CA MET A 169 -26.42 36.15 12.12
C MET A 169 -26.36 36.93 13.42
N ILE A 170 -26.01 36.26 14.52
CA ILE A 170 -25.79 36.87 15.85
C ILE A 170 -24.72 37.98 15.77
N LEU A 171 -23.59 37.73 15.11
CA LEU A 171 -22.49 38.71 14.97
C LEU A 171 -22.84 39.91 14.06
N LYS A 172 -23.83 39.78 13.17
CA LYS A 172 -24.33 40.89 12.34
C LYS A 172 -25.50 41.65 12.99
N GLY A 173 -26.13 41.09 14.02
CA GLY A 173 -27.41 41.59 14.55
C GLY A 173 -28.63 41.25 13.69
N GLU A 174 -28.48 40.39 12.68
CA GLU A 174 -29.57 39.93 11.79
C GLU A 174 -30.37 38.79 12.46
N LEU A 175 -31.01 39.08 13.60
CA LEU A 175 -31.93 38.16 14.27
C LEU A 175 -33.30 38.16 13.56
N SER A 176 -33.77 36.98 13.16
CA SER A 176 -34.81 36.81 12.13
C SER A 176 -36.21 37.39 12.42
N ASN A 177 -36.50 37.83 13.65
CA ASN A 177 -37.80 38.41 14.03
C ASN A 177 -37.71 39.61 15.00
N GLY A 178 -36.55 40.28 15.10
CA GLY A 178 -36.41 41.49 15.91
C GLY A 178 -36.41 41.26 17.42
N ASP A 179 -36.41 40.01 17.88
CA ASP A 179 -36.04 39.65 19.25
C ASP A 179 -34.68 40.28 19.60
N GLN A 180 -34.57 40.80 20.82
CA GLN A 180 -33.27 41.23 21.34
C GLN A 180 -32.34 40.01 21.41
N ILE A 181 -31.02 40.23 21.35
CA ILE A 181 -30.04 39.19 21.69
C ILE A 181 -30.48 38.63 23.05
N PRO A 182 -30.84 37.32 23.16
CA PRO A 182 -31.33 36.78 24.40
C PRO A 182 -30.34 37.10 25.51
N SER A 183 -30.83 37.66 26.62
CA SER A 183 -29.97 37.98 27.76
C SER A 183 -29.18 36.72 28.10
N LEU A 184 -27.89 36.85 28.46
CA LEU A 184 -27.08 35.67 28.80
C LEU A 184 -27.75 34.85 29.91
N ASP A 185 -28.42 35.53 30.85
CA ASP A 185 -29.26 34.91 31.88
C ASP A 185 -30.47 34.15 31.31
N GLU A 186 -31.10 34.65 30.26
CA GLU A 186 -32.27 34.06 29.61
C GLU A 186 -31.91 32.84 28.75
N ALA A 187 -30.86 32.94 27.94
CA ALA A 187 -30.33 31.80 27.20
C ALA A 187 -29.83 30.69 28.12
N VAL A 188 -29.18 31.05 29.25
CA VAL A 188 -28.78 30.08 30.29
C VAL A 188 -30.00 29.49 31.01
N ARG A 189 -31.06 30.26 31.23
CA ARG A 189 -32.31 29.77 31.84
C ARG A 189 -33.05 28.79 30.94
N GLU A 190 -33.15 29.09 29.64
CA GLU A 190 -33.75 28.21 28.63
C GLU A 190 -32.94 26.92 28.47
N ALA A 191 -31.62 27.01 28.30
CA ALA A 191 -30.74 25.83 28.26
C ALA A 191 -30.82 24.98 29.55
N ASN A 192 -30.98 25.60 30.73
CA ASN A 192 -31.22 24.84 31.97
C ASN A 192 -32.58 24.12 31.99
N ILE A 193 -33.61 24.69 31.36
CA ILE A 193 -34.93 24.03 31.23
C ILE A 193 -34.83 22.84 30.26
N GLU A 194 -34.14 23.01 29.13
CA GLU A 194 -33.88 21.93 28.16
C GLU A 194 -33.06 20.79 28.80
N ILE A 195 -31.94 21.12 29.44
CA ILE A 195 -31.08 20.14 30.16
C ILE A 195 -31.88 19.43 31.27
N GLN A 196 -32.78 20.12 31.98
CA GLN A 196 -33.65 19.47 32.98
C GLN A 196 -34.72 18.56 32.34
N ALA A 197 -35.26 18.92 31.17
CA ALA A 197 -36.20 18.08 30.44
C ALA A 197 -35.49 16.82 29.88
N GLU A 198 -34.29 16.98 29.34
CA GLU A 198 -33.46 15.88 28.85
C GLU A 198 -33.03 14.95 29.99
N ASN A 199 -32.56 15.48 31.13
CA ASN A 199 -32.24 14.65 32.31
C ASN A 199 -33.45 13.85 32.82
N ARG A 200 -34.67 14.40 32.76
CA ARG A 200 -35.91 13.65 33.09
C ARG A 200 -36.17 12.54 32.08
N ASN A 201 -36.06 12.83 30.78
CA ASN A 201 -36.22 11.84 29.70
C ASN A 201 -35.18 10.71 29.81
N LEU A 202 -33.90 11.03 30.02
CA LEU A 202 -32.83 10.07 30.26
C LEU A 202 -33.07 9.22 31.52
N THR A 203 -33.55 9.83 32.61
CA THR A 203 -33.94 9.10 33.82
C THR A 203 -35.09 8.13 33.55
N GLU A 204 -36.10 8.54 32.79
CA GLU A 204 -37.24 7.70 32.42
C GLU A 204 -36.82 6.56 31.48
N GLN A 205 -35.98 6.82 30.49
CA GLN A 205 -35.43 5.80 29.59
C GLN A 205 -34.52 4.81 30.32
N ASN A 206 -33.65 5.27 31.22
CA ASN A 206 -32.81 4.41 32.05
C ASN A 206 -33.66 3.52 32.97
N THR A 207 -34.74 4.08 33.56
CA THR A 207 -35.71 3.32 34.37
C THR A 207 -36.42 2.25 33.52
N LYS A 208 -36.83 2.57 32.29
CA LYS A 208 -37.42 1.60 31.34
C LYS A 208 -36.44 0.50 30.93
N LEU A 209 -35.18 0.85 30.68
CA LEU A 209 -34.11 -0.10 30.34
C LEU A 209 -33.80 -1.04 31.52
N HIS A 210 -33.69 -0.53 32.75
CA HIS A 210 -33.53 -1.37 33.93
C HIS A 210 -34.73 -2.31 34.16
N ALA A 211 -35.96 -1.84 33.93
CA ALA A 211 -37.16 -2.69 34.02
C ALA A 211 -37.18 -3.78 32.93
N GLN A 212 -36.81 -3.47 31.69
CA GLN A 212 -36.67 -4.45 30.61
C GLN A 212 -35.55 -5.45 30.90
N TYR A 213 -34.37 -4.99 31.35
CA TYR A 213 -33.26 -5.85 31.72
C TYR A 213 -33.64 -6.82 32.85
N HIS A 214 -34.35 -6.35 33.88
CA HIS A 214 -34.87 -7.22 34.94
C HIS A 214 -35.87 -8.24 34.40
N SER A 215 -36.81 -7.83 33.54
CA SER A 215 -37.77 -8.74 32.89
C SER A 215 -37.09 -9.80 32.00
N ILE A 216 -36.03 -9.43 31.27
CA ILE A 216 -35.25 -10.36 30.45
C ILE A 216 -34.43 -11.30 31.34
N SER A 217 -33.83 -10.80 32.43
CA SER A 217 -33.08 -11.60 33.40
C SER A 217 -33.97 -12.67 34.07
N LEU A 218 -35.20 -12.30 34.48
CA LEU A 218 -36.20 -13.27 34.95
C LEU A 218 -36.54 -14.30 33.87
N LYS A 219 -36.77 -13.86 32.62
CA LYS A 219 -37.08 -14.77 31.51
C LYS A 219 -35.92 -15.74 31.18
N ILE A 220 -34.67 -15.31 31.36
CA ILE A 220 -33.47 -16.17 31.25
C ILE A 220 -33.46 -17.19 32.38
N SER A 221 -33.75 -16.81 33.63
CA SER A 221 -33.87 -17.75 34.76
C SER A 221 -34.93 -18.81 34.50
N GLU A 222 -36.15 -18.41 34.08
CA GLU A 222 -37.24 -19.33 33.73
C GLU A 222 -36.85 -20.33 32.62
N LEU A 223 -36.07 -19.89 31.64
CA LEU A 223 -35.57 -20.75 30.56
C LEU A 223 -34.44 -21.67 31.04
N GLN A 224 -33.56 -21.21 31.93
CA GLN A 224 -32.52 -22.04 32.53
C GLN A 224 -33.13 -23.13 33.41
N ASP A 225 -34.13 -22.81 34.23
CA ASP A 225 -34.85 -23.80 35.06
C ASP A 225 -35.55 -24.86 34.19
N ALA A 226 -36.13 -24.44 33.05
CA ALA A 226 -36.74 -25.35 32.08
C ALA A 226 -35.71 -26.26 31.37
N VAL A 227 -34.51 -25.74 31.09
CA VAL A 227 -33.39 -26.54 30.54
C VAL A 227 -32.89 -27.54 31.59
N ASN A 228 -32.61 -27.10 32.81
CA ASN A 228 -32.15 -27.95 33.92
C ASN A 228 -33.14 -29.11 34.18
N GLY A 229 -34.45 -28.83 34.13
CA GLY A 229 -35.50 -29.86 34.23
C GLY A 229 -35.46 -30.87 33.08
N LYS A 230 -35.24 -30.41 31.84
CA LYS A 230 -35.12 -31.30 30.67
C LYS A 230 -33.81 -32.09 30.63
N GLU A 231 -32.72 -31.57 31.17
CA GLU A 231 -31.47 -32.31 31.36
C GLU A 231 -31.64 -33.41 32.41
N THR A 232 -32.38 -33.14 33.50
CA THR A 232 -32.74 -34.14 34.53
C THR A 232 -33.60 -35.26 33.94
N GLU A 233 -34.67 -34.93 33.21
CA GLU A 233 -35.51 -35.90 32.50
C GLU A 233 -34.71 -36.74 31.48
N ALA A 234 -33.76 -36.13 30.78
CA ALA A 234 -32.87 -36.84 29.86
C ALA A 234 -31.86 -37.77 30.58
N ALA A 235 -31.46 -37.45 31.81
CA ALA A 235 -30.62 -38.33 32.63
C ALA A 235 -31.42 -39.52 33.18
N GLU A 236 -32.65 -39.29 33.67
CA GLU A 236 -33.55 -40.37 34.10
C GLU A 236 -33.85 -41.36 32.97
N LEU A 237 -34.12 -40.86 31.75
CA LEU A 237 -34.35 -41.71 30.58
C LEU A 237 -33.10 -42.49 30.15
N ARG A 238 -31.89 -41.96 30.34
CA ARG A 238 -30.64 -42.71 30.11
C ARG A 238 -30.48 -43.85 31.10
N ASN A 239 -30.71 -43.61 32.39
CA ASN A 239 -30.67 -44.65 33.42
C ASN A 239 -31.67 -45.78 33.12
N GLN A 240 -32.90 -45.45 32.70
CA GLN A 240 -33.90 -46.44 32.27
C GLN A 240 -33.46 -47.23 31.03
N ILE A 241 -32.78 -46.59 30.08
CA ILE A 241 -32.20 -47.26 28.90
C ILE A 241 -31.09 -48.24 29.31
N ASP A 242 -30.24 -47.88 30.28
CA ASP A 242 -29.15 -48.73 30.76
C ASP A 242 -29.67 -49.92 31.59
N ASP A 243 -30.68 -49.72 32.45
CA ASP A 243 -31.40 -50.81 33.15
C ASP A 243 -32.04 -51.80 32.17
N LEU A 244 -32.69 -51.30 31.11
CA LEU A 244 -33.31 -52.13 30.07
C LEU A 244 -32.27 -52.87 29.21
N GLN A 245 -31.11 -52.26 28.93
CA GLN A 245 -29.99 -52.93 28.28
C GLN A 245 -29.40 -54.05 29.15
N TYR A 246 -29.31 -53.84 30.46
CA TYR A 246 -28.83 -54.86 31.40
C TYR A 246 -29.78 -56.07 31.46
N GLU A 247 -31.09 -55.85 31.60
CA GLU A 247 -32.08 -56.94 31.57
C GLU A 247 -32.14 -57.63 30.19
N LEU A 248 -31.98 -56.90 29.08
CA LEU A 248 -31.88 -57.47 27.73
C LEU A 248 -30.67 -58.42 27.62
N SER A 249 -29.48 -57.96 28.04
CA SER A 249 -28.24 -58.74 28.04
C SER A 249 -28.32 -59.99 28.92
N LYS A 250 -28.96 -59.87 30.09
CA LYS A 250 -29.26 -60.97 31.02
C LYS A 250 -30.23 -62.00 30.42
N VAL A 251 -31.24 -61.57 29.65
CA VAL A 251 -32.14 -62.45 28.90
C VAL A 251 -31.42 -63.12 27.72
N GLN A 252 -30.60 -62.37 26.96
CA GLN A 252 -29.76 -62.93 25.89
C GLN A 252 -28.82 -64.02 26.43
N SER A 253 -28.05 -63.73 27.48
CA SER A 253 -27.17 -64.72 28.14
C SER A 253 -27.92 -65.93 28.72
N ARG A 254 -29.22 -65.81 29.01
CA ARG A 254 -30.08 -66.98 29.34
C ARG A 254 -30.47 -67.75 28.09
N ASN A 255 -30.84 -67.07 27.02
CA ASN A 255 -31.18 -67.69 25.73
C ASN A 255 -29.98 -68.42 25.13
N ASP A 256 -28.79 -67.82 25.12
CA ASP A 256 -27.54 -68.44 24.67
C ASP A 256 -27.26 -69.77 25.40
N LYS A 257 -27.54 -69.83 26.72
CA LYS A 257 -27.39 -71.07 27.50
C LYS A 257 -28.42 -72.12 27.10
N MET A 258 -29.66 -71.71 26.79
CA MET A 258 -30.69 -72.63 26.28
C MET A 258 -30.37 -73.11 24.86
N GLU A 259 -29.84 -72.26 23.99
CA GLU A 259 -29.41 -72.63 22.64
C GLU A 259 -28.19 -73.55 22.66
N ASN A 260 -27.21 -73.32 23.55
CA ASN A 260 -26.10 -74.25 23.76
C ASN A 260 -26.58 -75.61 24.28
N HIS A 261 -27.47 -75.64 25.28
CA HIS A 261 -28.04 -76.91 25.76
C HIS A 261 -28.95 -77.59 24.73
N LEU A 262 -29.64 -76.84 23.87
CA LEU A 262 -30.39 -77.38 22.74
C LEU A 262 -29.47 -77.94 21.66
N GLY A 263 -28.33 -77.27 21.39
CA GLY A 263 -27.27 -77.77 20.51
C GLY A 263 -26.67 -79.07 21.04
N GLU A 264 -26.25 -79.09 22.31
CA GLU A 264 -25.84 -80.30 23.02
C GLU A 264 -26.91 -81.41 22.96
N ALA A 265 -28.19 -81.06 23.14
CA ALA A 265 -29.28 -82.03 23.08
C ALA A 265 -29.50 -82.56 21.66
N ILE A 266 -29.34 -81.73 20.62
CA ILE A 266 -29.39 -82.15 19.21
C ILE A 266 -28.18 -83.02 18.85
N GLU A 267 -26.98 -82.73 19.37
CA GLU A 267 -25.82 -83.61 19.23
C GLU A 267 -25.99 -84.93 19.98
N LYS A 268 -26.47 -84.89 21.23
CA LYS A 268 -26.81 -86.10 22.00
C LYS A 268 -27.95 -86.88 21.37
N VAL A 269 -28.92 -86.24 20.70
CA VAL A 269 -29.97 -86.93 19.93
C VAL A 269 -29.42 -87.53 18.63
N LYS A 270 -28.50 -86.87 17.91
CA LYS A 270 -27.75 -87.50 16.81
C LYS A 270 -26.96 -88.71 17.28
N LEU A 271 -26.28 -88.59 18.43
CA LEU A 271 -25.47 -89.66 19.03
C LEU A 271 -26.34 -90.80 19.58
N CYS A 272 -27.51 -90.50 20.15
CA CYS A 272 -28.47 -91.52 20.60
C CYS A 272 -29.22 -92.16 19.43
N GLN A 273 -29.55 -91.44 18.36
CA GLN A 273 -30.02 -92.04 17.09
C GLN A 273 -28.95 -92.94 16.45
N GLN A 274 -27.68 -92.79 16.83
CA GLN A 274 -26.58 -93.70 16.48
C GLN A 274 -26.37 -94.84 17.50
N MET A 275 -27.12 -94.90 18.63
CA MET A 275 -26.86 -95.83 19.75
C MET A 275 -28.08 -96.59 20.32
N HIS A 276 -29.26 -95.96 20.58
CA HIS A 276 -30.43 -96.56 21.27
C HIS A 276 -31.78 -95.88 20.86
N THR A 277 -33.01 -96.43 20.91
CA THR A 277 -33.67 -97.69 21.36
C THR A 277 -33.91 -97.95 22.89
N SER A 278 -35.14 -97.68 23.44
CA SER A 278 -35.87 -98.13 24.71
C SER A 278 -35.93 -97.30 26.08
N ASP A 279 -36.95 -97.50 27.00
CA ASP A 279 -37.62 -96.58 28.07
C ASP A 279 -37.91 -97.19 29.53
N GLY A 280 -38.59 -96.68 30.65
CA GLY A 280 -39.35 -95.47 31.22
C GLY A 280 -40.15 -95.67 32.62
N LYS A 281 -40.83 -94.63 33.29
CA LYS A 281 -41.87 -94.56 34.47
C LYS A 281 -41.47 -94.43 36.03
N GLU A 282 -42.27 -94.12 37.13
CA GLU A 282 -43.52 -93.30 37.57
C GLU A 282 -43.98 -93.38 39.13
N LYS A 283 -44.85 -92.48 39.74
CA LYS A 283 -45.78 -92.53 41.02
C LYS A 283 -45.35 -92.08 42.50
N ASP A 284 -46.10 -91.79 43.64
CA ASP A 284 -47.52 -91.43 44.18
C ASP A 284 -47.56 -90.92 45.74
N THR A 285 -48.70 -90.60 46.49
CA THR A 285 -48.78 -89.95 47.93
C THR A 285 -50.15 -89.94 48.79
N LEU A 286 -50.24 -89.70 50.18
CA LEU A 286 -51.49 -89.53 51.08
C LEU A 286 -51.41 -88.88 52.59
N VAL A 287 -52.50 -88.81 53.46
CA VAL A 287 -52.83 -87.88 54.68
C VAL A 287 -53.92 -88.40 55.78
N ILE A 288 -54.40 -87.94 57.03
CA ILE A 288 -54.10 -87.27 58.42
C ILE A 288 -55.38 -87.23 59.46
N LYS A 289 -55.31 -87.10 60.86
CA LYS A 289 -56.22 -86.35 61.91
C LYS A 289 -56.49 -86.90 63.44
N PRO A 290 -56.75 -86.10 64.56
CA PRO A 290 -57.04 -86.50 66.03
C PRO A 290 -58.19 -85.78 66.91
N GLU A 291 -58.35 -85.96 68.30
CA GLU A 291 -59.51 -85.49 69.24
C GLU A 291 -59.25 -85.24 70.83
N GLU A 292 -60.25 -84.92 71.75
CA GLU A 292 -60.12 -84.39 73.22
C GLU A 292 -61.29 -84.58 74.34
N THR A 293 -61.21 -84.01 75.62
CA THR A 293 -62.29 -83.51 76.64
C THR A 293 -62.46 -84.00 78.19
N MET A 294 -63.28 -83.36 79.11
CA MET A 294 -63.30 -83.27 80.67
C MET A 294 -64.73 -83.08 81.39
N SER A 295 -65.16 -82.93 82.72
CA SER A 295 -64.72 -82.77 84.19
C SER A 295 -65.87 -82.95 85.34
N ASN A 296 -65.75 -82.59 86.68
CA ASN A 296 -66.79 -82.67 87.83
C ASN A 296 -66.78 -81.45 88.86
N VAL A 297 -67.72 -81.35 89.82
CA VAL A 297 -68.29 -80.04 90.28
C VAL A 297 -68.23 -79.64 91.78
N SER A 298 -68.28 -80.53 92.79
CA SER A 298 -69.07 -80.21 94.01
C SER A 298 -68.58 -79.19 95.08
N GLN A 299 -67.28 -78.96 95.30
CA GLN A 299 -66.69 -78.07 96.35
C GLN A 299 -66.73 -76.56 95.97
N LYS A 300 -67.07 -76.31 94.71
CA LYS A 300 -66.61 -75.21 93.87
C LYS A 300 -67.00 -73.80 94.31
N LYS A 301 -68.10 -73.55 95.03
CA LYS A 301 -68.55 -72.17 95.33
C LYS A 301 -67.72 -71.41 96.39
N LEU A 302 -67.07 -72.12 97.31
CA LEU A 302 -66.12 -71.47 98.23
C LEU A 302 -64.80 -71.20 97.49
N ASP A 303 -64.34 -72.20 96.74
CA ASP A 303 -63.19 -72.09 95.84
C ASP A 303 -63.38 -70.95 94.84
N ASP A 304 -64.58 -70.76 94.26
CA ASP A 304 -64.91 -69.69 93.30
C ASP A 304 -64.68 -68.31 93.93
N LEU A 305 -65.15 -68.05 95.16
CA LEU A 305 -64.92 -66.75 95.83
C LEU A 305 -63.48 -66.56 96.32
N GLN A 306 -62.77 -67.63 96.67
CA GLN A 306 -61.33 -67.55 96.96
C GLN A 306 -60.53 -67.31 95.67
N LYS A 307 -60.93 -67.93 94.57
CA LYS A 307 -60.38 -67.79 93.22
C LYS A 307 -60.63 -66.39 92.67
N ASP A 308 -61.81 -65.80 92.83
CA ASP A 308 -62.09 -64.41 92.46
C ASP A 308 -61.17 -63.42 93.22
N LEU A 309 -60.88 -63.71 94.49
CA LEU A 309 -59.93 -62.93 95.31
C LEU A 309 -58.47 -63.13 94.85
N GLU A 310 -58.09 -64.35 94.49
CA GLU A 310 -56.77 -64.68 93.98
C GLU A 310 -56.54 -64.10 92.57
N GLU A 311 -57.53 -64.17 91.67
CA GLU A 311 -57.54 -63.52 90.35
C GLU A 311 -57.48 -61.99 90.48
N ALA A 312 -58.16 -61.38 91.46
CA ALA A 312 -58.04 -59.95 91.72
C ALA A 312 -56.63 -59.55 92.19
N LYS A 313 -55.99 -60.37 93.03
CA LYS A 313 -54.58 -60.20 93.45
C LYS A 313 -53.62 -60.41 92.28
N GLU A 314 -53.83 -61.44 91.48
CA GLU A 314 -53.01 -61.77 90.31
C GLU A 314 -53.11 -60.68 89.24
N LEU A 315 -54.32 -60.19 88.94
CA LEU A 315 -54.53 -59.06 88.02
C LEU A 315 -53.86 -57.76 88.52
N ALA A 316 -53.88 -57.50 89.84
CA ALA A 316 -53.18 -56.36 90.42
C ALA A 316 -51.65 -56.51 90.32
N ASN A 317 -51.12 -57.72 90.56
CA ASN A 317 -49.71 -58.05 90.41
C ASN A 317 -49.24 -57.98 88.94
N ASN A 318 -50.05 -58.50 88.00
CA ASN A 318 -49.79 -58.42 86.57
C ASN A 318 -49.79 -56.97 86.06
N ARG A 319 -50.71 -56.13 86.53
CA ARG A 319 -50.70 -54.68 86.23
C ARG A 319 -49.50 -53.96 86.82
N LEU A 320 -49.03 -54.36 88.00
CA LEU A 320 -47.81 -53.81 88.60
C LEU A 320 -46.58 -54.19 87.76
N GLN A 321 -46.45 -55.46 87.37
CA GLN A 321 -45.38 -55.94 86.50
C GLN A 321 -45.42 -55.31 85.10
N GLU A 322 -46.62 -55.06 84.55
CA GLU A 322 -46.81 -54.33 83.30
C GLU A 322 -46.32 -52.88 83.42
N LEU A 323 -46.69 -52.17 84.50
CA LEU A 323 -46.21 -50.81 84.78
C LEU A 323 -44.70 -50.75 85.01
N ASP A 324 -44.11 -51.69 85.76
CA ASP A 324 -42.66 -51.78 85.96
C ASP A 324 -41.91 -52.02 84.64
N LYS A 325 -42.46 -52.89 83.77
CA LYS A 325 -41.94 -53.13 82.41
C LYS A 325 -42.04 -51.90 81.53
N LEU A 326 -43.16 -51.16 81.58
CA LEU A 326 -43.35 -49.91 80.84
C LEU A 326 -42.41 -48.81 81.34
N HIS A 327 -42.19 -48.72 82.65
CA HIS A 327 -41.20 -47.82 83.25
C HIS A 327 -39.76 -48.19 82.88
N LEU A 328 -39.45 -49.48 82.74
CA LEU A 328 -38.15 -49.93 82.23
C LEU A 328 -37.96 -49.54 80.76
N GLN A 329 -38.93 -49.86 79.90
CA GLN A 329 -38.89 -49.51 78.47
C GLN A 329 -38.77 -47.99 78.24
N HIS A 330 -39.52 -47.18 78.98
CA HIS A 330 -39.41 -45.71 78.92
C HIS A 330 -38.03 -45.21 79.39
N ARG A 331 -37.44 -45.85 80.41
CA ARG A 331 -36.08 -45.54 80.89
C ARG A 331 -35.00 -45.95 79.89
N GLU A 332 -35.23 -47.01 79.11
CA GLU A 332 -34.33 -47.46 78.05
C GLU A 332 -34.42 -46.55 76.82
N ALA A 333 -35.63 -46.19 76.37
CA ALA A 333 -35.84 -45.22 75.30
C ALA A 333 -35.22 -43.84 75.63
N LEU A 334 -35.34 -43.36 76.88
CA LEU A 334 -34.67 -42.12 77.31
C LEU A 334 -33.13 -42.21 77.24
N LYS A 335 -32.53 -43.36 77.59
CA LYS A 335 -31.08 -43.57 77.44
C LYS A 335 -30.66 -43.57 75.97
N GLU A 336 -31.45 -44.21 75.10
CA GLU A 336 -31.20 -44.24 73.66
C GLU A 336 -31.31 -42.85 73.03
N VAL A 337 -32.30 -42.05 73.43
CA VAL A 337 -32.45 -40.64 73.01
C VAL A 337 -31.26 -39.78 73.46
N GLU A 338 -30.79 -39.89 74.71
CA GLU A 338 -29.59 -39.16 75.14
C GLU A 338 -28.31 -39.66 74.46
N LYS A 339 -28.19 -40.97 74.19
CA LYS A 339 -27.08 -41.52 73.41
C LYS A 339 -27.07 -40.94 71.99
N LEU A 340 -28.19 -40.98 71.28
CA LEU A 340 -28.31 -40.44 69.92
C LEU A 340 -28.05 -38.91 69.89
N LYS A 341 -28.44 -38.16 70.92
CA LYS A 341 -28.06 -36.74 71.07
C LYS A 341 -26.55 -36.55 71.23
N MET A 342 -25.84 -37.43 71.93
CA MET A 342 -24.37 -37.38 72.03
C MET A 342 -23.71 -37.78 70.72
N ASP A 343 -24.16 -38.87 70.09
CA ASP A 343 -23.65 -39.36 68.80
C ASP A 343 -23.78 -38.28 67.70
N ILE A 344 -24.90 -37.54 67.66
CA ILE A 344 -25.10 -36.39 66.74
C ILE A 344 -24.19 -35.19 67.09
N ARG A 345 -23.95 -34.93 68.38
CA ARG A 345 -23.09 -33.80 68.83
C ARG A 345 -21.60 -34.04 68.63
N GLN A 346 -21.18 -35.29 68.49
CA GLN A 346 -19.78 -35.70 68.29
C GLN A 346 -19.66 -36.56 67.02
N LEU A 347 -20.44 -36.22 65.99
CA LEU A 347 -20.51 -36.96 64.73
C LEU A 347 -19.11 -37.03 64.07
N PRO A 348 -18.52 -38.23 63.87
CA PRO A 348 -17.16 -38.34 63.34
C PRO A 348 -17.08 -37.86 61.89
N GLU A 349 -15.98 -37.18 61.54
CA GLU A 349 -15.74 -36.64 60.19
C GLU A 349 -15.80 -37.73 59.10
N SER A 350 -15.41 -38.97 59.41
CA SER A 350 -15.55 -40.11 58.49
C SER A 350 -17.00 -40.37 58.09
N VAL A 351 -17.96 -40.22 59.01
CA VAL A 351 -19.40 -40.40 58.72
C VAL A 351 -19.88 -39.28 57.81
N ILE A 352 -19.39 -38.04 58.01
CA ILE A 352 -19.71 -36.90 57.16
C ILE A 352 -19.15 -37.12 55.74
N VAL A 353 -17.88 -37.52 55.61
CA VAL A 353 -17.23 -37.81 54.33
C VAL A 353 -17.89 -39.01 53.61
N GLU A 354 -18.48 -39.94 54.35
CA GLU A 354 -19.24 -41.06 53.79
C GLU A 354 -20.64 -40.67 53.27
N THR A 355 -21.20 -39.51 53.65
CA THR A 355 -22.51 -39.05 53.13
C THR A 355 -22.48 -38.81 51.62
N THR A 356 -23.64 -39.02 50.99
CA THR A 356 -23.90 -38.67 49.59
C THR A 356 -23.70 -37.18 49.32
N GLU A 357 -24.14 -36.35 50.24
CA GLU A 357 -24.14 -34.89 50.19
C GLU A 357 -22.71 -34.34 50.18
N TYR A 358 -21.84 -34.86 51.06
CA TYR A 358 -20.41 -34.51 51.05
C TYR A 358 -19.74 -34.93 49.74
N LYS A 359 -20.00 -36.15 49.25
CA LYS A 359 -19.41 -36.66 48.00
C LYS A 359 -19.85 -35.84 46.78
N CYS A 360 -21.12 -35.46 46.70
CA CYS A 360 -21.64 -34.56 45.67
C CYS A 360 -20.98 -33.17 45.75
N LEU A 361 -20.85 -32.60 46.95
CA LEU A 361 -20.19 -31.30 47.15
C LEU A 361 -18.68 -31.36 46.83
N GLN A 362 -18.00 -32.45 47.20
CA GLN A 362 -16.60 -32.71 46.87
C GLN A 362 -16.40 -32.82 45.34
N SER A 363 -17.30 -33.50 44.64
CA SER A 363 -17.28 -33.61 43.18
C SER A 363 -17.50 -32.24 42.53
N ALA A 364 -18.52 -31.49 42.95
CA ALA A 364 -18.79 -30.14 42.44
C ALA A 364 -17.63 -29.17 42.69
N TYR A 365 -17.05 -29.19 43.90
CA TYR A 365 -15.84 -28.43 44.24
C TYR A 365 -14.65 -28.82 43.35
N SER A 366 -14.47 -30.12 43.07
CA SER A 366 -13.36 -30.60 42.22
C SER A 366 -13.50 -30.12 40.77
N VAL A 367 -14.71 -30.07 40.22
CA VAL A 367 -14.98 -29.49 38.89
C VAL A 367 -14.67 -27.99 38.90
N LEU A 368 -15.29 -27.22 39.81
CA LEU A 368 -15.09 -25.77 39.93
C LEU A 368 -13.62 -25.39 40.19
N TYR A 369 -12.89 -26.19 40.95
CA TYR A 369 -11.46 -25.99 41.19
C TYR A 369 -10.63 -26.17 39.92
N ASN A 370 -10.91 -27.21 39.13
CA ASN A 370 -10.22 -27.47 37.86
C ASN A 370 -10.54 -26.40 36.82
N GLU A 371 -11.80 -25.97 36.72
CA GLU A 371 -12.22 -24.83 35.88
C GLU A 371 -11.51 -23.54 36.30
N ASN A 372 -11.38 -23.28 37.62
CA ASN A 372 -10.67 -22.13 38.14
C ASN A 372 -9.17 -22.16 37.80
N GLN A 373 -8.51 -23.32 37.89
CA GLN A 373 -7.11 -23.45 37.45
C GLN A 373 -6.98 -23.23 35.93
N LEU A 374 -7.88 -23.77 35.12
CA LEU A 374 -7.87 -23.59 33.66
C LEU A 374 -8.04 -22.11 33.28
N ALA A 375 -9.04 -21.43 33.87
CA ALA A 375 -9.26 -19.99 33.66
C ALA A 375 -8.06 -19.15 34.11
N LYS A 376 -7.39 -19.53 35.19
CA LYS A 376 -6.17 -18.89 35.69
C LYS A 376 -4.98 -19.10 34.75
N THR A 377 -4.81 -20.28 34.15
CA THR A 377 -3.80 -20.52 33.11
C THR A 377 -4.07 -19.67 31.86
N GLN A 378 -5.31 -19.65 31.36
CA GLN A 378 -5.69 -18.79 30.22
C GLN A 378 -5.44 -17.30 30.51
N ALA A 379 -5.74 -16.83 31.73
CA ALA A 379 -5.44 -15.45 32.13
C ALA A 379 -3.93 -15.14 32.11
N GLN A 380 -3.07 -16.09 32.50
CA GLN A 380 -1.61 -15.96 32.41
C GLN A 380 -1.12 -15.97 30.95
N GLU A 381 -1.71 -16.81 30.10
CA GLU A 381 -1.43 -16.84 28.66
C GLU A 381 -1.83 -15.51 27.99
N PHE A 382 -3.02 -14.97 28.26
CA PHE A 382 -3.43 -13.66 27.74
C PHE A 382 -2.55 -12.51 28.24
N GLN A 383 -2.08 -12.53 29.49
CA GLN A 383 -1.10 -11.56 30.00
C GLN A 383 0.26 -11.68 29.27
N SER A 384 0.70 -12.91 28.99
CA SER A 384 1.91 -13.17 28.19
C SER A 384 1.77 -12.66 26.75
N HIS A 385 0.65 -12.95 26.09
CA HIS A 385 0.34 -12.45 24.74
C HIS A 385 0.25 -10.92 24.69
N LEU A 386 -0.38 -10.28 25.68
CA LEU A 386 -0.45 -8.82 25.77
C LEU A 386 0.94 -8.19 25.94
N SER A 387 1.78 -8.78 26.80
CA SER A 387 3.17 -8.36 27.00
C SER A 387 4.00 -8.51 25.73
N ALA A 388 3.90 -9.67 25.05
CA ALA A 388 4.57 -9.92 23.78
C ALA A 388 4.12 -8.96 22.67
N SER A 389 2.83 -8.70 22.56
CA SER A 389 2.25 -7.75 21.59
C SER A 389 2.77 -6.32 21.84
N LYS A 390 2.70 -5.83 23.09
CA LYS A 390 3.24 -4.53 23.50
C LYS A 390 4.72 -4.39 23.16
N ASN A 391 5.53 -5.41 23.47
CA ASN A 391 6.97 -5.41 23.20
C ASN A 391 7.29 -5.45 21.70
N ASN A 392 6.41 -6.05 20.88
CA ASN A 392 6.56 -6.06 19.42
C ASN A 392 6.19 -4.69 18.81
N GLN A 393 5.08 -4.09 19.25
CA GLN A 393 4.67 -2.75 18.85
C GLN A 393 5.72 -1.69 19.23
N GLN A 394 6.28 -1.76 20.44
CA GLN A 394 7.36 -0.87 20.89
C GLN A 394 8.57 -0.91 19.94
N ARG A 395 9.04 -2.11 19.55
CA ARG A 395 10.15 -2.27 18.59
C ARG A 395 9.80 -1.76 17.20
N GLN A 396 8.55 -1.90 16.78
CA GLN A 396 8.10 -1.37 15.49
C GLN A 396 8.10 0.17 15.48
N ILE A 397 7.73 0.81 16.58
CA ILE A 397 7.83 2.27 16.76
C ILE A 397 9.30 2.70 16.71
N GLU A 398 10.18 2.08 17.51
CA GLU A 398 11.62 2.34 17.50
C GLU A 398 12.24 2.20 16.09
N MET A 399 11.81 1.20 15.32
CA MET A 399 12.25 1.03 13.93
C MET A 399 11.79 2.19 13.04
N MET A 400 10.50 2.56 13.08
CA MET A 400 9.95 3.68 12.29
C MET A 400 10.63 5.01 12.65
N GLU A 401 10.92 5.27 13.93
CA GLU A 401 11.66 6.46 14.37
C GLU A 401 13.09 6.50 13.78
N THR A 402 13.78 5.36 13.69
CA THR A 402 15.11 5.30 13.05
C THR A 402 15.05 5.46 11.53
N GLU A 403 14.00 4.96 10.88
CA GLU A 403 13.77 5.15 9.44
C GLU A 403 13.44 6.62 9.12
N GLU A 404 12.56 7.26 9.89
CA GLU A 404 12.26 8.69 9.71
C GLU A 404 13.52 9.54 9.90
N LEU A 405 14.30 9.28 10.96
CA LEU A 405 15.56 9.99 11.21
C LEU A 405 16.58 9.79 10.08
N MET A 406 16.58 8.62 9.42
CA MET A 406 17.42 8.38 8.23
C MET A 406 16.95 9.20 7.03
N VAL A 407 15.64 9.23 6.77
CA VAL A 407 15.03 10.00 5.67
C VAL A 407 15.22 11.51 5.88
N GLN A 408 15.00 12.02 7.10
CA GLN A 408 15.28 13.43 7.44
C GLN A 408 16.74 13.81 7.19
N LYS A 409 17.71 12.96 7.58
CA LYS A 409 19.14 13.18 7.31
C LYS A 409 19.46 13.21 5.81
N LYS A 410 18.85 12.32 5.02
CA LYS A 410 19.00 12.30 3.56
C LYS A 410 18.44 13.56 2.90
N LEU A 411 17.20 13.94 3.24
CA LEU A 411 16.55 15.16 2.75
C LEU A 411 17.35 16.43 3.10
N ARG A 412 17.93 16.50 4.32
CA ARG A 412 18.79 17.61 4.73
C ARG A 412 20.08 17.68 3.90
N GLY A 413 20.65 16.54 3.52
CA GLY A 413 21.80 16.48 2.60
C GLY A 413 21.45 16.93 1.18
N GLU A 414 20.30 16.51 0.65
CA GLU A 414 19.80 16.93 -0.67
C GLU A 414 19.47 18.42 -0.71
N LEU A 415 18.88 18.97 0.35
CA LEU A 415 18.63 20.40 0.50
C LEU A 415 19.93 21.21 0.43
N MET A 416 20.96 20.81 1.20
CA MET A 416 22.25 21.49 1.22
C MET A 416 22.95 21.45 -0.16
N GLN A 417 22.89 20.31 -0.86
CA GLN A 417 23.40 20.19 -2.24
C GLN A 417 22.67 21.10 -3.23
N LEU A 418 21.35 21.28 -3.09
CA LEU A 418 20.56 22.20 -3.90
C LEU A 418 20.86 23.67 -3.58
N GLU A 419 21.12 24.01 -2.32
CA GLU A 419 21.56 25.36 -1.92
C GLU A 419 22.96 25.69 -2.49
N ASP A 420 23.90 24.75 -2.44
CA ASP A 420 25.23 24.90 -3.05
C ASP A 420 25.14 25.08 -4.58
N ALA A 421 24.34 24.25 -5.26
CA ALA A 421 24.12 24.37 -6.71
C ALA A 421 23.46 25.71 -7.09
N LEU A 422 22.48 26.16 -6.32
CA LEU A 422 21.82 27.46 -6.52
C LEU A 422 22.79 28.63 -6.27
N SER A 423 23.64 28.51 -5.24
CA SER A 423 24.74 29.44 -4.94
C SER A 423 25.76 29.51 -6.09
N GLN A 424 26.08 28.38 -6.72
CA GLN A 424 26.94 28.33 -7.90
C GLN A 424 26.29 28.99 -9.12
N ILE A 425 25.05 28.63 -9.47
CA ILE A 425 24.33 29.22 -10.61
C ILE A 425 24.19 30.75 -10.47
N ARG A 426 23.98 31.27 -9.25
CA ARG A 426 23.97 32.71 -8.99
C ARG A 426 25.32 33.39 -9.28
N LYS A 427 26.45 32.74 -8.96
CA LYS A 427 27.79 33.25 -9.26
C LYS A 427 28.05 33.23 -10.76
N GLU A 428 27.68 32.14 -11.44
CA GLU A 428 27.82 32.00 -12.90
C GLU A 428 26.97 33.04 -13.65
N TYR A 429 25.74 33.29 -13.20
CA TYR A 429 24.89 34.35 -13.76
C TYR A 429 25.49 35.76 -13.58
N GLU A 430 25.98 36.11 -12.40
CA GLU A 430 26.56 37.45 -12.16
C GLU A 430 27.88 37.63 -12.91
N MET A 431 28.72 36.58 -13.04
CA MET A 431 29.90 36.61 -13.92
C MET A 431 29.51 36.86 -15.38
N LEU A 432 28.55 36.10 -15.91
CA LEU A 432 28.07 36.28 -17.29
C LEU A 432 27.42 37.66 -17.52
N ARG A 433 26.73 38.20 -16.52
CA ARG A 433 26.19 39.56 -16.56
C ARG A 433 27.30 40.61 -16.64
N ILE A 434 28.36 40.47 -15.86
CA ILE A 434 29.53 41.36 -15.92
C ILE A 434 30.25 41.23 -17.28
N GLU A 435 30.38 40.01 -17.81
CA GLU A 435 30.89 39.78 -19.17
C GLU A 435 30.01 40.44 -20.24
N PHE A 436 28.68 40.41 -20.10
CA PHE A 436 27.77 41.08 -21.03
C PHE A 436 27.86 42.62 -20.93
N GLU A 437 27.84 43.18 -19.72
CA GLU A 437 27.94 44.63 -19.50
C GLU A 437 29.29 45.19 -20.00
N THR A 438 30.39 44.45 -19.81
CA THR A 438 31.72 44.84 -20.34
C THR A 438 31.83 44.71 -21.87
N ASN A 439 31.27 43.65 -22.47
CA ASN A 439 31.19 43.54 -23.93
C ASN A 439 30.31 44.63 -24.56
N LEU A 440 29.20 45.00 -23.92
CA LEU A 440 28.33 46.09 -24.38
C LEU A 440 29.08 47.43 -24.39
N ALA A 441 29.77 47.77 -23.30
CA ALA A 441 30.57 48.99 -23.19
C ALA A 441 31.71 49.06 -24.23
N ALA A 442 32.35 47.93 -24.54
CA ALA A 442 33.35 47.86 -25.62
C ALA A 442 32.73 48.07 -27.02
N ASN A 443 31.51 47.57 -27.24
CA ASN A 443 30.81 47.71 -28.52
C ASN A 443 30.24 49.13 -28.71
N GLU A 444 29.84 49.84 -27.65
CA GLU A 444 29.43 51.25 -27.72
C GLU A 444 30.56 52.14 -28.28
N GLN A 445 31.82 51.93 -27.85
CA GLN A 445 32.98 52.65 -28.37
C GLN A 445 33.28 52.35 -29.86
N THR A 446 32.82 51.20 -30.36
CA THR A 446 33.02 50.78 -31.76
C THR A 446 32.16 51.63 -32.73
N GLY A 447 31.06 52.23 -32.27
CA GLY A 447 30.23 53.14 -33.06
C GLY A 447 30.95 54.44 -33.48
N PRO A 448 31.46 55.25 -32.53
CA PRO A 448 32.28 56.44 -32.80
C PRO A 448 33.48 56.17 -33.70
N ILE A 449 34.27 55.13 -33.43
CA ILE A 449 35.46 54.77 -34.22
C ILE A 449 35.07 54.50 -35.70
N ASN A 450 34.00 53.75 -35.94
CA ASN A 450 33.50 53.50 -37.29
C ASN A 450 32.96 54.77 -37.98
N ARG A 451 32.44 55.75 -37.22
CA ARG A 451 31.99 57.04 -37.76
C ARG A 451 33.17 57.92 -38.17
N GLU A 452 34.20 58.01 -37.33
CA GLU A 452 35.44 58.74 -37.64
C GLU A 452 36.17 58.13 -38.85
N MET A 453 36.25 56.79 -38.92
CA MET A 453 36.83 56.10 -40.07
C MET A 453 36.08 56.43 -41.38
N ARG A 454 34.74 56.47 -41.36
CA ARG A 454 33.94 56.88 -42.54
C ARG A 454 34.16 58.34 -42.93
N HIS A 455 34.30 59.24 -41.95
CA HIS A 455 34.61 60.65 -42.22
C HIS A 455 36.01 60.83 -42.81
N LEU A 456 37.01 60.10 -42.30
CA LEU A 456 38.37 60.08 -42.84
C LEU A 456 38.40 59.56 -44.29
N ILE A 457 37.73 58.44 -44.57
CA ILE A 457 37.58 57.89 -45.94
C ILE A 457 36.93 58.92 -46.87
N THR A 458 35.86 59.58 -46.41
CA THR A 458 35.15 60.61 -47.20
C THR A 458 36.04 61.82 -47.49
N SER A 459 36.82 62.27 -46.51
CA SER A 459 37.79 63.37 -46.67
C SER A 459 38.88 63.02 -47.68
N LEU A 460 39.49 61.84 -47.56
CA LEU A 460 40.50 61.34 -48.49
C LEU A 460 39.95 61.19 -49.92
N GLN A 461 38.72 60.66 -50.08
CA GLN A 461 38.05 60.57 -51.38
C GLN A 461 37.81 61.95 -52.01
N ASN A 462 37.37 62.93 -51.22
CA ASN A 462 37.16 64.31 -51.68
C ASN A 462 38.48 64.98 -52.11
N HIS A 463 39.55 64.83 -51.34
CA HIS A 463 40.86 65.37 -51.71
C HIS A 463 41.41 64.71 -52.99
N ASN A 464 41.26 63.39 -53.14
CA ASN A 464 41.61 62.66 -54.35
C ASN A 464 40.81 63.13 -55.58
N LYS A 465 39.52 63.45 -55.40
CA LYS A 465 38.64 64.04 -56.41
C LYS A 465 39.04 65.47 -56.80
N GLN A 466 39.47 66.29 -55.83
CA GLN A 466 40.01 67.63 -56.07
C GLN A 466 41.30 67.56 -56.90
N ILE A 467 42.28 66.74 -56.49
CA ILE A 467 43.54 66.54 -57.22
C ILE A 467 43.27 66.10 -58.67
N LYS A 468 42.34 65.16 -58.88
CA LYS A 468 41.91 64.77 -60.24
C LYS A 468 41.29 65.93 -61.04
N GLY A 469 40.57 66.84 -60.38
CA GLY A 469 40.08 68.08 -60.99
C GLY A 469 41.20 69.04 -61.39
N GLU A 470 42.19 69.23 -60.52
CA GLU A 470 43.35 70.10 -60.75
C GLU A 470 44.26 69.55 -61.85
N VAL A 471 44.58 68.25 -61.83
CA VAL A 471 45.31 67.55 -62.91
C VAL A 471 44.59 67.72 -64.25
N ASN A 472 43.26 67.65 -64.28
CA ASN A 472 42.49 67.92 -65.50
C ASN A 472 42.52 69.39 -65.94
N ARG A 473 42.57 70.36 -65.01
CA ARG A 473 42.80 71.79 -65.33
C ARG A 473 44.18 72.01 -65.93
N TYR A 474 45.24 71.48 -65.31
CA TYR A 474 46.60 71.56 -65.84
C TYR A 474 46.73 70.87 -67.21
N LYS A 475 46.13 69.69 -67.39
CA LYS A 475 46.08 68.97 -68.67
C LYS A 475 45.32 69.72 -69.76
N ARG A 476 44.34 70.55 -69.41
CA ARG A 476 43.68 71.47 -70.35
C ARG A 476 44.59 72.66 -70.69
N LYS A 477 45.14 73.34 -69.68
CA LYS A 477 46.03 74.49 -69.87
C LYS A 477 47.29 74.14 -70.68
N TYR A 478 47.82 72.94 -70.50
CA TYR A 478 48.92 72.39 -71.32
C TYR A 478 48.52 72.19 -72.80
N LYS A 479 47.29 71.75 -73.09
CA LYS A 479 46.79 71.68 -74.47
C LYS A 479 46.61 73.07 -75.08
N GLU A 480 46.08 74.02 -74.30
CA GLU A 480 45.88 75.41 -74.72
C GLU A 480 47.24 76.06 -75.09
N THR A 481 48.24 76.00 -74.20
CA THR A 481 49.58 76.53 -74.50
C THR A 481 50.30 75.74 -75.59
N SER A 482 50.09 74.42 -75.70
CA SER A 482 50.65 73.64 -76.82
C SER A 482 50.06 74.04 -78.18
N LEU A 483 48.77 74.41 -78.25
CA LEU A 483 48.14 74.94 -79.46
C LEU A 483 48.63 76.36 -79.76
N GLU A 484 48.87 77.18 -78.74
CA GLU A 484 49.43 78.53 -78.88
C GLU A 484 50.88 78.49 -79.38
N ILE A 485 51.71 77.58 -78.87
CA ILE A 485 53.05 77.28 -79.41
C ILE A 485 52.97 76.83 -80.88
N GLN A 486 51.95 76.06 -81.28
CA GLN A 486 51.76 75.68 -82.69
C GLN A 486 51.36 76.88 -83.56
N LYS A 487 50.54 77.81 -83.07
CA LYS A 487 50.22 79.07 -83.77
C LYS A 487 51.47 79.94 -83.96
N LEU A 488 52.20 80.21 -82.87
CA LEU A 488 53.42 81.03 -82.91
C LEU A 488 54.50 80.43 -83.84
N LYS A 489 54.60 79.09 -83.92
CA LYS A 489 55.47 78.43 -84.90
C LYS A 489 55.05 78.70 -86.34
N LYS A 490 53.76 78.65 -86.66
CA LYS A 490 53.25 79.02 -88.00
C LYS A 490 53.48 80.49 -88.31
N GLU A 491 53.21 81.38 -87.36
CA GLU A 491 53.43 82.83 -87.53
C GLU A 491 54.91 83.16 -87.81
N ILE A 492 55.85 82.49 -87.14
CA ILE A 492 57.29 82.58 -87.44
C ILE A 492 57.63 82.06 -88.86
N GLU A 493 56.93 81.04 -89.35
CA GLU A 493 57.13 80.44 -90.67
C GLU A 493 56.51 81.31 -91.80
N GLU A 494 55.37 81.93 -91.54
CA GLU A 494 54.73 82.94 -92.38
C GLU A 494 55.58 84.22 -92.47
N LEU A 495 56.11 84.72 -91.35
CA LEU A 495 57.03 85.87 -91.31
C LEU A 495 58.36 85.58 -92.06
N ARG A 496 58.87 84.35 -91.98
CA ARG A 496 60.01 83.90 -92.81
C ARG A 496 59.67 83.92 -94.30
N SER A 497 58.45 83.50 -94.65
CA SER A 497 57.97 83.47 -96.04
C SER A 497 57.77 84.87 -96.63
N MET A 498 57.23 85.82 -95.85
CA MET A 498 57.10 87.23 -96.26
C MET A 498 58.45 87.91 -96.49
N LYS A 499 59.49 87.54 -95.74
CA LYS A 499 60.84 88.13 -95.90
C LYS A 499 61.55 87.73 -97.21
N HIS A 500 61.04 86.74 -97.95
CA HIS A 500 61.67 86.22 -99.17
C HIS A 500 61.10 86.76 -100.50
N HIS A 501 60.12 87.67 -100.47
CA HIS A 501 59.42 88.18 -101.68
C HIS A 501 59.79 89.63 -102.06
N HIS A 502 61.10 89.96 -102.10
CA HIS A 502 61.57 91.21 -102.72
C HIS A 502 62.85 91.03 -103.55
N SER A 503 62.66 91.19 -104.88
CA SER A 503 63.61 91.36 -105.99
C SER A 503 64.84 90.45 -106.15
N HIS A 504 64.94 89.90 -107.36
CA HIS A 504 66.20 89.54 -108.03
C HIS A 504 67.24 90.68 -108.01
N HIS A 505 68.52 90.32 -107.90
CA HIS A 505 69.46 90.27 -109.04
C HIS A 505 70.70 89.42 -108.70
N GLY A 506 71.28 88.68 -109.66
CA GLY A 506 72.61 88.04 -109.49
C GLY A 506 72.74 86.55 -109.87
N HIS A 507 72.86 86.28 -111.18
CA HIS A 507 73.49 85.14 -111.86
C HIS A 507 74.28 84.04 -111.09
N HIS A 508 74.02 82.77 -111.50
CA HIS A 508 75.00 81.65 -111.72
C HIS A 508 75.86 81.13 -110.52
N HIS A 509 76.40 79.89 -110.51
CA HIS A 509 76.50 78.81 -111.51
C HIS A 509 76.59 77.40 -110.87
N HIS A 510 76.27 76.36 -111.66
CA HIS A 510 76.71 74.94 -111.65
C HIS A 510 77.30 74.18 -110.42
N HIS A 511 76.79 72.92 -110.26
CA HIS A 511 77.51 71.66 -109.92
C HIS A 511 78.16 71.47 -108.51
N THR A 512 78.37 70.27 -107.93
CA THR A 512 77.80 68.89 -108.06
C THR A 512 78.14 68.01 -106.84
N ALA A 513 77.23 67.08 -106.47
CA ALA A 513 77.45 65.72 -105.93
C ALA A 513 78.11 65.44 -104.54
N SER A 514 77.53 64.42 -103.84
CA SER A 514 78.12 63.53 -102.81
C SER A 514 78.48 64.15 -101.42
N SER A 515 78.33 63.53 -100.24
CA SER A 515 78.42 62.11 -99.86
C SER A 515 78.03 61.83 -98.37
N HIS A 516 77.55 60.61 -98.08
CA HIS A 516 77.56 59.79 -96.84
C HIS A 516 77.04 60.20 -95.41
N HIS A 517 76.47 59.16 -94.78
CA HIS A 517 76.26 58.76 -93.36
C HIS A 517 77.53 58.87 -92.45
N PRO A 518 77.53 58.54 -91.11
CA PRO A 518 76.62 57.70 -90.28
C PRO A 518 75.97 58.42 -89.05
N THR A 519 75.01 57.89 -88.25
CA THR A 519 74.76 56.58 -87.54
C THR A 519 75.49 56.44 -86.18
N VAL A 520 74.92 55.63 -85.25
CA VAL A 520 75.32 55.33 -83.83
C VAL A 520 74.72 56.30 -82.78
N ASN A 521 73.89 55.96 -81.78
CA ASN A 521 73.32 54.72 -81.17
C ASN A 521 74.01 54.16 -79.88
N LEU A 522 73.19 53.61 -78.94
CA LEU A 522 73.55 52.98 -77.64
C LEU A 522 74.14 53.93 -76.55
N ILE A 523 74.15 53.65 -75.23
CA ILE A 523 73.92 52.37 -74.48
C ILE A 523 73.33 52.56 -73.05
N SER A 524 72.50 51.59 -72.59
CA SER A 524 72.17 51.09 -71.21
C SER A 524 72.02 52.05 -69.99
N ASN A 525 71.55 51.68 -68.77
CA ASN A 525 71.06 50.42 -68.12
C ASN A 525 69.57 50.60 -67.72
N GLU A 526 68.68 49.61 -67.63
CA GLU A 526 68.66 48.31 -66.93
C GLU A 526 68.62 48.33 -65.38
N ARG A 527 67.45 47.98 -64.81
CA ARG A 527 67.18 46.78 -63.96
C ARG A 527 65.73 46.82 -63.41
N THR A 528 64.82 45.90 -63.77
CA THR A 528 64.51 44.58 -63.14
C THR A 528 64.10 44.70 -61.65
N SER A 529 63.00 44.14 -61.13
CA SER A 529 61.93 43.22 -61.61
C SER A 529 60.66 43.47 -60.73
N GLY A 530 59.47 42.85 -60.87
CA GLY A 530 58.88 41.87 -61.78
C GLY A 530 57.52 41.44 -61.16
N ASN A 531 56.41 41.48 -61.88
CA ASN A 531 55.81 40.38 -62.68
C ASN A 531 54.67 39.63 -61.93
N THR A 532 53.79 38.99 -62.70
CA THR A 532 52.65 38.12 -62.33
C THR A 532 51.38 38.77 -61.73
N GLU A 533 50.36 38.92 -62.57
CA GLU A 533 49.00 38.50 -62.23
C GLU A 533 48.61 37.35 -63.18
N SER A 534 47.90 36.34 -62.67
CA SER A 534 47.34 35.25 -63.49
C SER A 534 46.29 34.46 -62.73
N LYS A 535 45.13 34.24 -63.40
CA LYS A 535 44.06 33.29 -63.05
C LYS A 535 43.39 33.46 -61.67
N ILE A 536 42.21 34.08 -61.71
CA ILE A 536 40.92 33.38 -61.50
C ILE A 536 41.01 32.14 -60.58
N ILE A 537 40.45 32.25 -59.38
CA ILE A 537 39.76 31.14 -58.72
C ILE A 537 38.31 31.56 -58.48
N ASN A 538 37.39 30.65 -58.77
CA ASN A 538 35.95 30.85 -58.74
C ASN A 538 35.38 30.23 -57.45
N ILE A 539 34.64 31.02 -56.66
CA ILE A 539 33.80 30.51 -55.57
C ILE A 539 32.37 30.95 -55.88
N LYS A 540 31.43 30.01 -55.82
CA LYS A 540 30.10 30.11 -56.41
C LYS A 540 29.09 30.81 -55.50
N ASP A 541 28.11 31.44 -56.11
CA ASP A 541 26.82 31.75 -55.48
C ASP A 541 26.05 30.47 -55.13
N GLU A 542 25.38 30.47 -53.97
CA GLU A 542 24.01 29.96 -53.77
C GLU A 542 23.46 30.45 -52.39
N PRO A 543 22.14 30.53 -52.17
CA PRO A 543 21.43 31.75 -52.58
C PRO A 543 20.78 32.52 -51.41
N ILE A 544 20.51 33.81 -51.64
CA ILE A 544 19.67 34.62 -50.75
C ILE A 544 18.20 34.21 -50.94
N ILE A 545 17.60 33.56 -49.95
CA ILE A 545 16.15 33.40 -49.89
C ILE A 545 15.54 34.68 -49.28
N VAL A 546 14.91 35.49 -50.13
CA VAL A 546 14.13 36.65 -49.69
C VAL A 546 12.77 36.17 -49.18
N ILE A 547 12.55 36.23 -47.87
CA ILE A 547 11.21 36.14 -47.29
C ILE A 547 10.78 37.54 -46.89
N ASN A 548 9.81 38.10 -47.62
CA ASN A 548 9.08 39.29 -47.17
C ASN A 548 8.20 38.91 -45.96
N VAL A 549 8.71 39.14 -44.76
CA VAL A 549 7.86 39.25 -43.57
C VAL A 549 7.20 40.63 -43.61
N LYS A 550 5.87 40.67 -43.75
CA LYS A 550 5.09 41.85 -43.37
C LYS A 550 4.97 41.91 -41.86
N GLU A 551 4.91 43.13 -41.32
CA GLU A 551 4.70 43.34 -39.89
C GLU A 551 3.36 42.76 -39.42
N GLU A 552 3.37 42.14 -38.24
CA GLU A 552 2.54 42.58 -37.11
C GLU A 552 3.16 42.05 -35.80
N ASP A 553 3.05 42.83 -34.72
CA ASP A 553 3.88 42.67 -33.52
C ASP A 553 3.41 41.58 -32.55
N THR A 554 4.34 40.90 -31.87
CA THR A 554 4.57 41.14 -30.43
C THR A 554 5.81 40.45 -29.84
N ASN A 555 6.50 41.18 -28.96
CA ASN A 555 7.51 40.72 -27.99
C ASN A 555 6.91 39.64 -27.04
N VAL A 556 7.66 38.73 -26.38
CA VAL A 556 9.05 38.74 -25.90
C VAL A 556 9.71 37.35 -26.11
N LYS A 557 11.05 37.29 -26.19
CA LYS A 557 11.83 36.03 -26.22
C LYS A 557 12.10 35.43 -24.83
N GLU A 558 12.01 34.10 -24.74
CA GLU A 558 13.01 33.30 -24.00
C GLU A 558 14.08 32.83 -24.99
N GLU A 559 15.34 32.68 -24.56
CA GLU A 559 16.27 31.72 -25.19
C GLU A 559 17.35 31.29 -24.19
N ILE A 560 17.75 30.01 -24.24
CA ILE A 560 18.60 29.35 -23.22
C ILE A 560 20.03 29.15 -23.74
N MET A 561 21.00 29.21 -22.84
CA MET A 561 22.43 29.07 -23.12
C MET A 561 22.88 27.64 -23.48
N GLY A 562 24.00 27.59 -24.19
CA GLY A 562 24.92 26.45 -24.27
C GLY A 562 26.23 26.89 -24.97
N VAL A 563 27.38 26.22 -24.87
CA VAL A 563 27.71 24.90 -24.30
C VAL A 563 29.22 24.86 -23.93
N ASN A 564 29.61 24.08 -22.90
CA ASN A 564 30.97 23.59 -22.54
C ASN A 564 32.09 24.59 -22.14
N SER A 565 32.72 24.33 -20.98
CA SER A 565 34.09 23.74 -20.91
C SER A 565 34.49 23.33 -19.48
N ALA A 566 35.46 22.43 -19.34
CA ALA A 566 36.00 21.90 -18.07
C ALA A 566 37.40 21.29 -18.31
N PRO A 567 38.17 20.86 -17.28
CA PRO A 567 38.29 21.35 -15.90
C PRO A 567 39.74 21.78 -15.55
N VAL A 568 39.98 22.36 -14.37
CA VAL A 568 41.34 22.53 -13.79
C VAL A 568 41.35 22.08 -12.33
N VAL A 569 42.36 21.30 -11.94
CA VAL A 569 42.55 20.77 -10.57
C VAL A 569 43.61 21.58 -9.84
N LYS A 570 43.34 21.95 -8.58
CA LYS A 570 44.35 22.21 -7.54
C LYS A 570 43.91 21.57 -6.22
N LYS A 571 44.89 21.31 -5.35
CA LYS A 571 44.76 20.69 -4.02
C LYS A 571 45.03 21.74 -2.92
N GLU A 572 45.08 21.24 -1.68
CA GLU A 572 45.66 21.85 -0.47
C GLU A 572 44.78 22.90 0.23
N ASP A 573 44.65 22.92 1.56
CA ASP A 573 44.70 21.81 2.53
C ASP A 573 44.04 22.21 3.88
N GLU A 574 44.00 21.28 4.83
CA GLU A 574 43.70 21.37 6.28
C GLU A 574 43.35 22.73 6.96
N THR A 575 42.34 22.71 7.86
CA THR A 575 42.57 23.02 9.29
C THR A 575 41.40 22.58 10.21
N GLU A 576 41.69 22.19 11.45
CA GLU A 576 40.69 21.93 12.49
C GLU A 576 40.20 23.23 13.16
N SER A 577 38.95 23.25 13.63
CA SER A 577 38.59 24.02 14.84
C SER A 577 37.49 23.31 15.64
N LYS A 578 37.85 22.82 16.83
CA LYS A 578 36.90 22.41 17.87
C LYS A 578 36.36 23.66 18.56
N ASP A 579 35.12 23.64 19.06
CA ASP A 579 34.84 24.31 20.32
C ASP A 579 33.66 23.68 21.09
N ASN A 580 33.60 23.91 22.40
CA ASN A 580 32.84 23.06 23.34
C ASN A 580 32.35 23.83 24.60
N VAL A 581 31.04 24.01 24.74
CA VAL A 581 30.37 24.60 25.93
C VAL A 581 29.06 23.81 26.16
N THR A 582 28.92 22.89 27.12
CA THR A 582 29.00 22.97 28.60
C THR A 582 27.64 23.19 29.28
N ALA A 583 27.06 22.06 29.72
CA ALA A 583 26.28 21.80 30.94
C ALA A 583 25.11 22.71 31.39
N GLY A 584 23.99 22.05 31.70
CA GLY A 584 22.98 22.49 32.68
C GLY A 584 22.31 21.26 33.31
N SER A 585 22.33 21.13 34.63
CA SER A 585 21.87 19.94 35.37
C SER A 585 20.84 20.30 36.45
N VAL A 586 19.83 19.45 36.66
CA VAL A 586 18.96 19.48 37.85
C VAL A 586 18.76 18.06 38.36
N SER A 587 18.81 17.88 39.69
CA SER A 587 18.84 16.57 40.35
C SER A 587 17.45 16.06 40.78
N ALA A 588 17.32 14.74 40.88
CA ALA A 588 16.38 14.07 41.79
C ALA A 588 17.06 12.80 42.37
N THR A 589 16.64 12.37 43.56
CA THR A 589 17.44 11.47 44.43
C THR A 589 16.87 10.06 44.60
N SER A 590 17.79 9.08 44.65
CA SER A 590 17.87 7.93 45.56
C SER A 590 16.61 7.09 45.89
N GLN A 591 16.73 5.76 45.75
CA GLN A 591 17.15 4.88 46.87
C GLN A 591 17.37 3.41 46.43
N ASP A 592 18.20 2.69 47.19
CA ASP A 592 18.51 1.27 47.01
C ASP A 592 17.42 0.33 47.55
N SER A 593 17.43 -0.92 47.08
CA SER A 593 17.05 -2.10 47.87
C SER A 593 17.61 -3.38 47.24
N GLU A 594 18.73 -3.89 47.76
CA GLU A 594 19.17 -5.25 47.47
C GLU A 594 18.28 -6.27 48.18
N ILE A 595 17.83 -7.31 47.47
CA ILE A 595 17.58 -8.63 48.06
C ILE A 595 18.31 -9.66 47.21
N LYS A 596 18.89 -10.64 47.88
CA LYS A 596 19.92 -11.56 47.37
C LYS A 596 19.47 -13.01 47.59
N GLU A 597 20.09 -13.92 46.83
CA GLU A 597 19.94 -15.38 46.95
C GLU A 597 18.61 -15.95 46.40
N GLN A 598 18.53 -17.22 46.00
CA GLN A 598 19.51 -18.31 46.15
C GLN A 598 19.66 -19.17 44.88
N ARG A 599 20.78 -19.89 44.78
CA ARG A 599 21.22 -20.63 43.58
C ARG A 599 21.17 -22.13 43.84
N THR A 600 20.37 -22.87 43.07
CA THR A 600 20.40 -24.34 43.03
C THR A 600 20.97 -24.82 41.71
N GLN A 601 21.81 -25.86 41.77
CA GLN A 601 22.39 -26.54 40.60
C GLN A 601 21.74 -27.91 40.44
N SER A 602 21.62 -28.37 39.20
CA SER A 602 21.57 -29.80 38.88
C SER A 602 22.27 -30.03 37.53
N ASP A 603 23.17 -31.01 37.48
CA ASP A 603 23.90 -31.39 36.27
C ASP A 603 23.10 -32.38 35.42
N GLY A 604 23.21 -32.27 34.10
CA GLY A 604 22.51 -33.14 33.14
C GLY A 604 23.19 -33.14 31.78
N VAL A 605 24.09 -34.10 31.55
CA VAL A 605 24.93 -34.19 30.34
C VAL A 605 24.29 -35.10 29.29
N PHE A 606 24.20 -34.69 28.00
CA PHE A 606 24.82 -35.43 26.88
C PHE A 606 24.70 -34.79 25.47
N LYS A 607 25.84 -34.82 24.75
CA LYS A 607 26.10 -34.86 23.28
C LYS A 607 25.39 -33.91 22.28
N LYS A 608 26.26 -33.16 21.56
CA LYS A 608 26.09 -32.73 20.17
C LYS A 608 26.01 -33.92 19.20
N GLU A 609 25.33 -33.73 18.06
CA GLU A 609 25.80 -34.17 16.73
C GLU A 609 25.77 -32.99 15.72
N HIS A 610 25.97 -33.22 14.42
CA HIS A 610 26.54 -32.20 13.52
C HIS A 610 26.10 -32.29 12.04
N SER A 611 26.34 -31.20 11.30
CA SER A 611 26.08 -30.98 9.84
C SER A 611 24.60 -30.94 9.43
N GLY A 612 24.19 -30.19 8.40
CA GLY A 612 24.89 -29.20 7.55
C GLY A 612 23.85 -28.38 6.75
N GLY A 613 24.18 -27.33 5.99
CA GLY A 613 25.50 -26.79 5.66
C GLY A 613 25.60 -26.40 4.18
N LYS A 614 25.08 -25.23 3.80
CA LYS A 614 25.30 -24.63 2.46
C LYS A 614 25.04 -23.11 2.44
N GLN A 615 26.11 -22.34 2.43
CA GLN A 615 26.15 -20.96 1.92
C GLN A 615 27.36 -20.86 0.98
N THR A 616 27.23 -20.14 -0.13
CA THR A 616 28.30 -19.95 -1.12
C THR A 616 28.81 -18.50 -1.13
N PRO A 617 30.09 -18.25 -1.47
CA PRO A 617 30.81 -17.13 -0.87
C PRO A 617 30.85 -15.85 -1.70
N MET A 618 31.08 -14.73 -1.01
CA MET A 618 31.59 -13.49 -1.61
C MET A 618 33.02 -13.72 -2.15
N THR A 619 33.28 -13.35 -3.41
CA THR A 619 34.62 -13.37 -4.00
C THR A 619 35.30 -12.01 -3.89
N GLY A 620 36.41 -11.94 -3.16
CA GLY A 620 37.21 -10.72 -2.99
C GLY A 620 38.15 -10.41 -4.17
N THR A 621 38.63 -9.17 -4.20
CA THR A 621 39.53 -8.59 -5.21
C THR A 621 40.86 -9.34 -5.35
N GLN A 622 41.33 -9.55 -6.59
CA GLN A 622 42.75 -9.72 -6.89
C GLN A 622 43.19 -8.86 -8.07
N VAL A 623 44.41 -8.31 -7.97
CA VAL A 623 45.06 -7.49 -8.99
C VAL A 623 46.14 -8.33 -9.67
N LYS A 624 46.17 -8.39 -11.02
CA LYS A 624 47.36 -8.86 -11.75
C LYS A 624 47.52 -8.26 -13.17
N LYS A 625 48.57 -7.45 -13.25
CA LYS A 625 49.28 -6.80 -14.35
C LYS A 625 49.23 -7.41 -15.77
N GLU A 626 48.90 -6.52 -16.73
CA GLU A 626 49.38 -6.34 -18.11
C GLU A 626 50.06 -7.49 -18.90
N THR A 627 49.57 -7.74 -20.13
CA THR A 627 50.41 -7.98 -21.33
C THR A 627 49.62 -7.58 -22.60
N MET A 628 50.28 -7.31 -23.74
CA MET A 628 49.65 -6.62 -24.89
C MET A 628 49.48 -7.46 -26.18
N THR A 629 48.36 -7.22 -26.89
CA THR A 629 48.17 -7.32 -28.37
C THR A 629 48.25 -8.73 -29.02
N PRO A 630 47.72 -8.96 -30.26
CA PRO A 630 47.26 -7.99 -31.27
C PRO A 630 45.81 -8.15 -31.80
N HIS A 631 45.44 -7.27 -32.73
CA HIS A 631 44.08 -7.08 -33.28
C HIS A 631 43.44 -8.29 -33.97
N HIS A 632 42.10 -8.33 -33.89
CA HIS A 632 41.23 -8.83 -34.97
C HIS A 632 40.28 -7.72 -35.41
N LYS A 633 40.05 -7.55 -36.72
CA LYS A 633 39.14 -6.52 -37.27
C LYS A 633 37.73 -7.10 -37.45
N MET A 634 36.76 -6.59 -36.70
CA MET A 634 35.34 -6.86 -36.96
C MET A 634 34.80 -5.94 -38.08
N PRO A 635 33.82 -6.39 -38.89
CA PRO A 635 33.35 -5.65 -40.06
C PRO A 635 32.41 -4.47 -39.69
N SER A 636 32.71 -3.28 -40.21
CA SER A 636 32.09 -2.00 -39.82
C SER A 636 30.56 -1.95 -39.89
N LYS A 637 29.92 -2.73 -40.78
CA LYS A 637 28.45 -2.75 -40.95
C LYS A 637 27.68 -3.23 -39.72
N MET A 638 28.27 -4.07 -38.86
CA MET A 638 27.62 -4.43 -37.59
C MET A 638 27.61 -3.24 -36.63
N MET A 639 28.70 -2.47 -36.60
CA MET A 639 28.87 -1.30 -35.75
C MET A 639 27.87 -0.18 -36.10
N GLU A 640 27.63 0.07 -37.39
CA GLU A 640 26.57 0.99 -37.84
C GLU A 640 25.18 0.53 -37.41
N SER A 641 24.86 -0.76 -37.54
CA SER A 641 23.58 -1.31 -37.09
C SER A 641 23.41 -1.28 -35.57
N GLU A 642 24.50 -1.32 -34.81
CA GLU A 642 24.50 -1.22 -33.35
C GLU A 642 24.26 0.22 -32.90
N VAL A 643 25.01 1.18 -33.48
CA VAL A 643 24.86 2.63 -33.23
C VAL A 643 23.47 3.10 -33.63
N VAL A 644 22.91 2.66 -34.76
CA VAL A 644 21.52 2.99 -35.15
C VAL A 644 20.48 2.37 -34.20
N ARG A 645 20.79 1.23 -33.57
CA ARG A 645 19.91 0.62 -32.55
C ARG A 645 19.96 1.43 -31.25
N ASP A 646 21.15 1.84 -30.82
CA ASP A 646 21.33 2.60 -29.59
C ASP A 646 20.80 4.04 -29.72
N LEU A 647 21.06 4.73 -30.84
CA LEU A 647 20.45 6.04 -31.13
C LEU A 647 18.91 5.98 -31.15
N LYS A 648 18.31 4.88 -31.59
CA LYS A 648 16.85 4.65 -31.47
C LYS A 648 16.41 4.40 -30.02
N SER A 649 17.25 3.76 -29.20
CA SER A 649 17.01 3.60 -27.76
C SER A 649 17.05 4.95 -27.04
N GLN A 650 18.11 5.73 -27.26
CA GLN A 650 18.30 7.08 -26.73
C GLN A 650 17.18 8.03 -27.16
N LEU A 651 16.78 8.03 -28.44
CA LEU A 651 15.66 8.83 -28.94
C LEU A 651 14.32 8.41 -28.29
N LYS A 652 14.08 7.11 -28.11
CA LYS A 652 12.88 6.61 -27.42
C LYS A 652 12.87 7.02 -25.94
N LYS A 653 14.04 7.03 -25.28
CA LYS A 653 14.18 7.53 -23.91
C LYS A 653 13.89 9.03 -23.84
N ALA A 654 14.56 9.85 -24.64
CA ALA A 654 14.33 11.30 -24.68
C ALA A 654 12.87 11.68 -24.99
N LEU A 655 12.19 10.93 -25.88
CA LEU A 655 10.75 11.09 -26.15
C LEU A 655 9.83 10.67 -24.98
N ASN A 656 10.34 9.93 -24.01
CA ASN A 656 9.63 9.57 -22.79
C ASN A 656 9.91 10.62 -21.69
N ASP A 657 11.18 10.96 -21.49
CA ASP A 657 11.65 12.02 -20.59
C ASP A 657 10.95 13.37 -20.92
N MET A 658 10.76 13.69 -22.21
CA MET A 658 10.00 14.88 -22.67
C MET A 658 8.50 14.82 -22.33
N LYS A 659 7.88 13.63 -22.29
CA LYS A 659 6.47 13.49 -21.87
C LYS A 659 6.33 13.62 -20.36
N GLU A 660 7.27 13.09 -19.62
CA GLU A 660 7.34 13.19 -18.16
C GLU A 660 7.57 14.64 -17.74
N LEU A 661 8.52 15.34 -18.36
CA LEU A 661 8.72 16.78 -18.18
C LEU A 661 7.47 17.60 -18.55
N LYS A 662 6.75 17.23 -19.63
CA LYS A 662 5.48 17.88 -19.97
C LYS A 662 4.41 17.65 -18.89
N LEU A 663 4.27 16.42 -18.38
CA LEU A 663 3.35 16.10 -17.29
C LEU A 663 3.68 16.92 -16.03
N LEU A 664 4.97 17.03 -15.69
CA LEU A 664 5.48 17.84 -14.58
C LEU A 664 5.18 19.34 -14.77
N LEU A 665 5.35 19.85 -16.00
CA LEU A 665 5.05 21.24 -16.35
C LEU A 665 3.54 21.55 -16.33
N ASP A 666 2.71 20.62 -16.78
CA ASP A 666 1.24 20.76 -16.74
C ASP A 666 0.71 20.59 -15.29
N MET A 667 1.34 19.75 -14.45
CA MET A 667 1.16 19.76 -12.99
C MET A 667 1.55 21.10 -12.37
N TYR A 668 2.69 21.68 -12.73
CA TYR A 668 3.16 22.97 -12.19
C TYR A 668 2.21 24.13 -12.55
N LYS A 669 1.69 24.15 -13.79
CA LYS A 669 0.62 25.08 -14.20
C LYS A 669 -0.66 24.90 -13.39
N SER A 670 -0.98 23.67 -12.94
CA SER A 670 -2.13 23.43 -12.06
C SER A 670 -1.86 23.86 -10.61
N LEU A 671 -0.63 23.68 -10.11
CA LEU A 671 -0.19 24.09 -8.79
C LEU A 671 -0.27 25.62 -8.62
N ASN A 672 0.06 26.41 -9.65
CA ASN A 672 -0.11 27.87 -9.59
C ASN A 672 -1.56 28.29 -9.30
N LYS A 673 -2.58 27.53 -9.75
CA LYS A 673 -3.98 27.81 -9.38
C LYS A 673 -4.27 27.45 -7.92
N PHE A 674 -3.75 26.33 -7.43
CA PHE A 674 -3.88 25.93 -6.02
C PHE A 674 -3.17 26.90 -5.07
N ILE A 675 -1.96 27.34 -5.39
CA ILE A 675 -1.19 28.30 -4.57
C ILE A 675 -1.92 29.64 -4.48
N ILE A 676 -2.49 30.16 -5.57
CA ILE A 676 -3.31 31.38 -5.55
C ILE A 676 -4.55 31.19 -4.67
N VAL A 677 -5.25 30.06 -4.75
CA VAL A 677 -6.40 29.77 -3.87
C VAL A 677 -5.99 29.69 -2.40
N ILE A 678 -4.87 29.03 -2.07
CA ILE A 678 -4.37 28.90 -0.69
C ILE A 678 -3.90 30.25 -0.14
N ASP A 679 -3.18 31.06 -0.90
CA ASP A 679 -2.71 32.38 -0.44
C ASP A 679 -3.87 33.39 -0.29
N VAL A 680 -4.89 33.34 -1.17
CA VAL A 680 -6.14 34.09 -0.97
C VAL A 680 -6.87 33.61 0.29
N HIS A 681 -6.96 32.30 0.54
CA HIS A 681 -7.61 31.75 1.72
C HIS A 681 -6.86 32.13 3.01
N ASN A 682 -5.52 32.06 3.01
CA ASN A 682 -4.68 32.49 4.13
C ASN A 682 -4.76 34.01 4.37
N LYS A 683 -4.83 34.84 3.32
CA LYS A 683 -5.10 36.28 3.47
C LYS A 683 -6.48 36.54 4.08
N ILE A 684 -7.51 35.81 3.69
CA ILE A 684 -8.86 35.91 4.27
C ILE A 684 -8.86 35.48 5.75
N ILE A 685 -8.17 34.40 6.11
CA ILE A 685 -8.01 33.95 7.50
C ILE A 685 -7.25 34.99 8.33
N SER A 686 -6.16 35.54 7.79
CA SER A 686 -5.37 36.59 8.46
C SER A 686 -6.17 37.88 8.66
N LEU A 687 -6.93 38.32 7.66
CA LEU A 687 -7.88 39.44 7.76
C LEU A 687 -8.94 39.20 8.84
N LYS A 688 -9.58 38.02 8.86
CA LYS A 688 -10.53 37.65 9.92
C LYS A 688 -9.88 37.68 11.31
N ARG A 689 -8.64 37.18 11.44
CA ARG A 689 -7.88 37.19 12.70
C ARG A 689 -7.51 38.61 13.13
N PHE A 690 -7.15 39.49 12.20
CA PHE A 690 -6.83 40.89 12.47
C PHE A 690 -8.07 41.70 12.89
N VAL A 691 -9.21 41.49 12.21
CA VAL A 691 -10.51 42.07 12.60
C VAL A 691 -10.96 41.59 13.98
N TRP A 692 -10.76 40.30 14.31
CA TRP A 692 -11.06 39.75 15.63
C TRP A 692 -10.19 40.37 16.73
N ILE A 693 -8.87 40.45 16.53
CA ILE A 693 -7.95 41.08 17.49
C ILE A 693 -8.26 42.58 17.67
N GLY A 694 -8.55 43.31 16.58
CA GLY A 694 -8.97 44.71 16.64
C GLY A 694 -10.30 44.90 17.38
N GLY A 695 -11.26 44.01 17.17
CA GLY A 695 -12.54 43.99 17.89
C GLY A 695 -12.41 43.67 19.38
N CYS A 696 -11.40 42.90 19.78
CA CYS A 696 -11.06 42.67 21.19
C CYS A 696 -10.39 43.90 21.81
N MET A 697 -9.40 44.52 21.14
CA MET A 697 -8.72 45.71 21.66
C MET A 697 -9.66 46.92 21.76
N GLY A 698 -10.58 47.09 20.81
CA GLY A 698 -11.58 48.18 20.83
C GLY A 698 -12.57 48.14 22.00
N LYS A 699 -12.66 47.03 22.75
CA LYS A 699 -13.51 46.90 23.94
C LYS A 699 -12.77 47.15 25.26
N GLY A 700 -11.46 47.38 25.23
CA GLY A 700 -10.62 47.60 26.42
C GLY A 700 -10.58 49.04 26.95
N TYR A 701 -11.36 49.97 26.39
CA TYR A 701 -11.31 51.40 26.70
C TYR A 701 -12.66 52.05 27.07
N ILE A 702 -13.68 51.24 27.35
CA ILE A 702 -14.97 51.71 27.92
C ILE A 702 -15.40 50.76 29.04
N TYR A 703 -14.62 50.75 30.13
CA TYR A 703 -15.04 50.41 31.50
C TYR A 703 -14.01 50.98 32.50
#